data_AF-A0A8C7GME1-F1
#
_entry.id   AF-A0A8C7GME1-F1
#
_cell.length_a   1.000
_cell.length_b   1.000
_cell.length_c   1.000
_cell.angle_alpha   90.00
_cell.angle_beta   90.00
_cell.angle_gamma   90.00
#
_symmetry.space_group_name_H-M   'P 1'
#
loop_
_entity.id
_entity.type
_entity.pdbx_description
1 polymer ?
#
loop_
_entity_poly.entity_id
_entity_poly.type
_entity_poly.pdbx_seq_one_letter_code
_entity_poly.pdbx_strand_id
1 'polypeptide(L)'
;CKQISVAKVYSSIPLPLKICVAILINIIYFYSECFTYQWNLVLYTGAQGFKRRTTVTTKGKRARHGYVTPLLCPSIGYFEFNVMTCLNLLTAKDVTYICPYIGALRGTLTVTNYRLFFKCMDRVSFVLDLPLGVVSRVEKIGGASSRGDVSYGLVCKDIRNLRFAHKQMEDSLRKSIFEILMKCAFPVSNGLTIFAFEYGQVYPENGWKVYDAQAEYKRQGLPNESWRITKVNDHYELCDTYPSTLVVPVNIPDEELKRVAAFRAKGRIPVLSWIHPESQATVIRCSQPMVGVNGKRSKDDEKYLQTIMDANAQSHKLFIFDARPSVNAAANKMKGGGYESEDAYQNAELVFLDIHNIHVMRESLRKLKEVVYPNIEESHWFSNLESTHWLEHIKLILAGALRIADKVESGKTSVVVHCSDGWDRTAQLTSLAMVMLDGHYRTIRGFQVLLEKEWLSFGHRFQLRIGHGDKNHTDADRSPVFLQFIDCVWQMTRQFPAAFEFNEYFLITILDHLYSCLFGTFMCNSEQQRVKEVSKTVSLWAYINSQPEEFTNPLYVNYSNHVLFPVVSMRHLELWVGYYIRWNPRMRPQEPVHQRYKELLAKRAELQKRVEELQREVTNRSASSSSERAGSPTRSITPVQTFV
;
A
#
# COMPACT_ATOMS: atom_id res chain seq x y z
N CYS A 1 17.05 -41.97 29.28
CA CYS A 1 18.08 -41.83 30.34
C CYS A 1 18.86 -40.54 30.09
N LYS A 2 18.74 -39.42 30.81
CA LYS A 2 18.26 -39.09 32.15
C LYS A 2 17.17 -38.00 32.07
N GLN A 3 16.07 -38.15 32.79
CA GLN A 3 15.13 -37.05 33.04
C GLN A 3 15.82 -36.04 33.97
N ILE A 4 16.28 -34.93 33.39
CA ILE A 4 16.60 -33.74 34.19
C ILE A 4 15.28 -33.00 34.37
N SER A 5 14.84 -32.86 35.62
CA SER A 5 13.65 -32.09 35.99
C SER A 5 13.81 -30.63 35.55
N VAL A 6 13.10 -30.23 34.49
CA VAL A 6 13.04 -28.86 33.95
C VAL A 6 12.64 -27.85 35.04
N ALA A 7 11.91 -28.30 36.07
CA ALA A 7 11.51 -27.47 37.20
C ALA A 7 12.68 -26.95 38.06
N LYS A 8 13.79 -27.71 38.18
CA LYS A 8 14.96 -27.29 38.97
C LYS A 8 15.84 -26.25 38.27
N VAL A 9 15.86 -26.24 36.93
CA VAL A 9 16.60 -25.23 36.15
C VAL A 9 15.80 -23.92 36.09
N TYR A 10 14.47 -24.01 36.01
CA TYR A 10 13.59 -22.84 35.99
C TYR A 10 13.61 -22.04 37.30
N SER A 11 13.83 -22.67 38.47
CA SER A 11 13.88 -21.93 39.74
C SER A 11 15.10 -21.01 39.89
N SER A 12 16.21 -21.31 39.23
CA SER A 12 17.51 -20.63 39.38
C SER A 12 17.81 -19.51 38.37
N ILE A 13 16.87 -19.22 37.46
CA ILE A 13 17.03 -18.16 36.44
C ILE A 13 16.56 -16.80 37.01
N PRO A 14 17.32 -15.70 36.84
CA PRO A 14 16.84 -14.36 37.20
C PRO A 14 15.55 -14.00 36.45
N LEU A 15 14.60 -13.32 37.12
CA LEU A 15 13.28 -12.97 36.58
C LEU A 15 13.29 -12.38 35.15
N PRO A 16 14.25 -11.53 34.74
CA PRO A 16 14.31 -11.00 33.38
C PRO A 16 14.49 -12.08 32.30
N LEU A 17 15.32 -13.10 32.56
CA LEU A 17 15.52 -14.20 31.61
C LEU A 17 14.31 -15.13 31.54
N LYS A 18 13.52 -15.27 32.62
CA LYS A 18 12.27 -16.05 32.59
C LYS A 18 11.23 -15.43 31.66
N ILE A 19 11.19 -14.11 31.62
CA ILE A 19 10.32 -13.35 30.70
C ILE A 19 10.79 -13.56 29.26
N CYS A 20 12.09 -13.48 28.99
CA CYS A 20 12.64 -13.78 27.66
C CYS A 20 12.34 -15.22 27.21
N VAL A 21 12.48 -16.21 28.09
CA VAL A 21 12.17 -17.62 27.78
C VAL A 21 10.66 -17.83 27.56
N ALA A 22 9.79 -17.18 28.34
CA ALA A 22 8.34 -17.24 28.13
C ALA A 22 7.90 -16.55 26.83
N ILE A 23 8.57 -15.45 26.45
CA ILE A 23 8.36 -14.80 25.15
C ILE A 23 8.84 -15.72 24.02
N LEU A 24 10.01 -16.36 24.16
CA LEU A 24 10.54 -17.30 23.16
C LEU A 24 9.63 -18.51 22.99
N ILE A 25 9.09 -19.07 24.08
CA ILE A 25 8.15 -20.20 24.06
C ILE A 25 6.82 -19.79 23.40
N ASN A 26 6.30 -18.60 23.68
CA ASN A 26 5.09 -18.08 23.01
C ASN A 26 5.33 -17.80 21.52
N ILE A 27 6.51 -17.30 21.16
CA ILE A 27 6.92 -17.12 19.75
C ILE A 27 7.00 -18.49 19.06
N ILE A 28 7.63 -19.49 19.68
CA ILE A 28 7.73 -20.85 19.12
C ILE A 28 6.36 -21.52 19.00
N TYR A 29 5.47 -21.36 19.98
CA TYR A 29 4.08 -21.86 19.90
C TYR A 29 3.28 -21.16 18.80
N PHE A 30 3.44 -19.85 18.65
CA PHE A 30 2.79 -19.08 17.60
C PHE A 30 3.29 -19.48 16.20
N TYR A 31 4.61 -19.68 16.03
CA TYR A 31 5.17 -20.22 14.78
C TYR A 31 4.73 -21.66 14.51
N SER A 32 4.60 -22.50 15.54
CA SER A 32 4.09 -23.88 15.43
C SER A 32 2.63 -23.90 14.99
N GLU A 33 1.76 -23.04 15.53
CA GLU A 33 0.37 -22.94 15.10
C GLU A 33 0.23 -22.36 13.69
N CYS A 34 1.01 -21.33 13.33
CA CYS A 34 1.06 -20.82 11.96
C CYS A 34 1.54 -21.88 10.94
N PHE A 35 2.51 -22.72 11.29
CA PHE A 35 2.94 -23.85 10.46
C PHE A 35 1.87 -24.94 10.35
N THR A 36 1.12 -25.21 11.44
CA THR A 36 0.06 -26.23 11.45
C THR A 36 -1.15 -25.81 10.59
N TYR A 37 -1.44 -24.51 10.50
CA TYR A 37 -2.46 -23.97 9.59
C TYR A 37 -2.04 -24.06 8.11
N GLN A 38 -0.75 -23.96 7.79
CA GLN A 38 -0.25 -24.16 6.42
C GLN A 38 -0.19 -25.65 6.01
N TRP A 39 0.11 -26.57 6.92
CA TRP A 39 0.12 -28.01 6.64
C TRP A 39 -1.29 -28.60 6.46
N ASN A 40 -2.31 -28.06 7.14
CA ASN A 40 -3.69 -28.46 6.91
C ASN A 40 -4.20 -28.11 5.49
N LEU A 41 -3.59 -27.15 4.80
CA LEU A 41 -3.88 -26.82 3.40
C LEU A 41 -3.31 -27.87 2.43
N VAL A 42 -2.21 -28.55 2.80
CA VAL A 42 -1.57 -29.61 2.01
C VAL A 42 -2.23 -30.97 2.24
N LEU A 43 -2.74 -31.24 3.45
CA LEU A 43 -3.39 -32.53 3.75
C LEU A 43 -4.85 -32.61 3.26
N TYR A 44 -5.57 -31.48 3.19
CA TYR A 44 -6.93 -31.47 2.62
C TYR A 44 -6.97 -31.68 1.10
N THR A 45 -5.85 -31.45 0.41
CA THR A 45 -5.70 -31.62 -1.04
C THR A 45 -5.17 -33.00 -1.45
N GLY A 46 -4.79 -33.86 -0.50
CA GLY A 46 -4.21 -35.20 -0.76
C GLY A 46 -5.08 -36.43 -0.44
N ALA A 47 -6.27 -36.25 0.15
CA ALA A 47 -7.05 -37.37 0.70
C ALA A 47 -8.42 -37.59 0.01
N GLN A 48 -8.46 -37.60 -1.33
CA GLN A 48 -9.61 -38.09 -2.12
C GLN A 48 -9.13 -39.04 -3.22
N GLY A 49 -8.39 -40.08 -2.84
CA GLY A 49 -7.76 -40.98 -3.80
C GLY A 49 -7.51 -42.40 -3.30
N PHE A 50 -8.39 -42.98 -2.48
CA PHE A 50 -8.35 -44.43 -2.22
C PHE A 50 -9.72 -44.95 -1.76
N LYS A 51 -10.46 -45.63 -2.64
CA LYS A 51 -11.58 -46.50 -2.24
C LYS A 51 -11.25 -47.93 -2.64
N ARG A 52 -10.72 -48.71 -1.68
CA ARG A 52 -10.76 -50.17 -1.71
C ARG A 52 -12.17 -50.65 -1.34
N ARG A 53 -12.59 -51.69 -2.06
CA ARG A 53 -13.85 -52.44 -1.90
C ARG A 53 -13.98 -53.02 -0.48
N THR A 54 -15.15 -52.82 0.11
CA THR A 54 -15.75 -53.83 1.01
C THR A 54 -17.27 -53.75 0.94
N THR A 55 -17.87 -54.90 0.63
CA THR A 55 -19.31 -55.15 0.51
C THR A 55 -19.88 -55.45 1.89
N VAL A 56 -20.86 -54.70 2.39
CA VAL A 56 -21.88 -55.20 3.34
C VAL A 56 -23.19 -54.45 3.12
N THR A 57 -24.24 -55.23 2.84
CA THR A 57 -25.66 -54.90 2.76
C THR A 57 -26.27 -54.60 4.13
N THR A 58 -27.07 -53.53 4.24
CA THR A 58 -28.36 -53.53 4.97
C THR A 58 -29.22 -52.31 4.62
N LYS A 59 -30.52 -52.55 4.42
CA LYS A 59 -31.59 -51.58 4.14
C LYS A 59 -31.92 -50.71 5.37
N GLY A 60 -32.24 -49.43 5.16
CA GLY A 60 -32.86 -48.58 6.18
C GLY A 60 -33.18 -47.16 5.66
N LYS A 61 -34.45 -46.76 5.74
CA LYS A 61 -35.02 -45.50 5.22
C LYS A 61 -34.80 -44.31 6.17
N ARG A 62 -34.74 -43.12 5.54
CA ARG A 62 -35.23 -41.78 5.94
C ARG A 62 -34.39 -40.83 6.81
N ALA A 63 -34.54 -39.56 6.42
CA ALA A 63 -34.27 -38.28 7.08
C ALA A 63 -32.82 -37.77 7.11
N ARG A 64 -32.39 -37.09 6.02
CA ARG A 64 -31.33 -36.08 6.10
C ARG A 64 -31.94 -34.76 6.61
N HIS A 65 -31.83 -34.50 7.91
CA HIS A 65 -31.78 -33.13 8.41
C HIS A 65 -30.35 -32.64 8.18
N GLY A 66 -30.12 -32.03 7.02
CA GLY A 66 -28.92 -31.24 6.79
C GLY A 66 -29.10 -29.89 7.46
N TYR A 67 -28.44 -29.70 8.60
CA TYR A 67 -28.22 -28.37 9.16
C TYR A 67 -27.35 -27.59 8.16
N VAL A 68 -27.98 -26.82 7.28
CA VAL A 68 -27.32 -25.77 6.50
C VAL A 68 -27.22 -24.57 7.43
N THR A 69 -26.09 -24.47 8.13
CA THR A 69 -25.73 -23.25 8.85
C THR A 69 -25.59 -22.12 7.82
N PRO A 70 -26.22 -20.96 8.02
CA PRO A 70 -26.13 -19.86 7.07
C PRO A 70 -24.68 -19.36 7.04
N LEU A 71 -24.03 -19.50 5.88
CA LEU A 71 -22.82 -18.76 5.54
C LEU A 71 -23.17 -17.28 5.54
N LEU A 72 -23.04 -16.66 6.71
CA LEU A 72 -23.04 -15.21 6.88
C LEU A 72 -21.91 -14.68 6.01
N CYS A 73 -22.24 -13.86 5.03
CA CYS A 73 -21.28 -12.98 4.39
C CYS A 73 -21.11 -11.81 5.37
N PRO A 74 -20.00 -11.70 6.12
CA PRO A 74 -19.77 -10.49 6.90
C PRO A 74 -19.54 -9.41 5.85
N SER A 75 -20.47 -8.48 5.81
CA SER A 75 -20.27 -7.11 5.38
C SER A 75 -18.82 -6.68 5.60
N ILE A 76 -18.14 -6.27 4.53
CA ILE A 76 -17.07 -5.28 4.64
C ILE A 76 -17.63 -4.20 5.56
N GLY A 77 -16.95 -3.92 6.67
CA GLY A 77 -17.44 -3.15 7.81
C GLY A 77 -18.53 -2.17 7.38
N TYR A 78 -19.75 -2.40 7.87
CA TYR A 78 -20.86 -1.46 7.69
C TYR A 78 -20.37 -0.13 8.26
N PHE A 79 -19.85 0.73 7.39
CA PHE A 79 -19.99 2.14 7.63
C PHE A 79 -21.49 2.38 7.49
N GLU A 80 -22.16 2.58 8.61
CA GLU A 80 -23.33 3.46 8.65
C GLU A 80 -22.86 4.84 8.19
N PHE A 81 -22.61 4.96 6.90
CA PHE A 81 -22.67 6.23 6.22
C PHE A 81 -24.10 6.67 6.43
N ASN A 82 -24.28 7.67 7.27
CA ASN A 82 -25.54 8.38 7.36
C ASN A 82 -25.96 8.71 5.94
N VAL A 83 -27.04 8.08 5.48
CA VAL A 83 -27.65 8.28 4.16
C VAL A 83 -27.99 9.77 3.93
N MET A 84 -27.93 10.59 5.00
CA MET A 84 -28.16 12.04 5.02
C MET A 84 -27.26 12.89 4.11
N THR A 85 -26.11 12.42 3.62
CA THR A 85 -25.24 13.25 2.72
C THR A 85 -25.28 12.85 1.24
N CYS A 86 -25.81 11.67 0.91
CA CYS A 86 -25.88 11.20 -0.47
C CYS A 86 -27.25 11.50 -1.07
N LEU A 87 -27.30 12.13 -2.24
CA LEU A 87 -28.55 12.34 -2.96
C LEU A 87 -29.01 11.01 -3.56
N ASN A 88 -30.16 10.49 -3.13
CA ASN A 88 -30.78 9.33 -3.77
C ASN A 88 -31.31 9.75 -5.15
N LEU A 89 -30.68 9.24 -6.22
CA LEU A 89 -31.00 9.61 -7.60
C LEU A 89 -31.91 8.57 -8.26
N LEU A 90 -31.85 7.33 -7.79
CA LEU A 90 -32.64 6.24 -8.34
C LEU A 90 -32.82 5.13 -7.33
N THR A 91 -34.04 4.59 -7.26
CA THR A 91 -34.33 3.34 -6.57
C THR A 91 -35.13 2.43 -7.49
N ALA A 92 -34.55 1.30 -7.86
CA ALA A 92 -35.16 0.27 -8.70
C ALA A 92 -35.41 -1.00 -7.87
N LYS A 93 -36.68 -1.35 -7.68
CA LYS A 93 -37.08 -2.61 -7.02
C LYS A 93 -36.96 -3.77 -8.01
N ASP A 94 -36.98 -5.00 -7.49
CA ASP A 94 -37.02 -6.23 -8.30
C ASP A 94 -35.83 -6.45 -9.25
N VAL A 95 -34.69 -5.82 -8.97
CA VAL A 95 -33.45 -6.05 -9.70
C VAL A 95 -32.84 -7.36 -9.24
N THR A 96 -32.30 -8.14 -10.19
CA THR A 96 -31.59 -9.39 -9.91
C THR A 96 -30.09 -9.16 -10.03
N TYR A 97 -29.35 -9.21 -8.93
CA TYR A 97 -27.90 -9.30 -8.97
C TYR A 97 -27.48 -10.75 -9.26
N ILE A 98 -26.66 -10.96 -10.29
CA ILE A 98 -26.12 -12.28 -10.65
C ILE A 98 -24.77 -12.41 -9.95
N CYS A 99 -24.79 -12.92 -8.71
CA CYS A 99 -23.57 -13.17 -7.96
C CYS A 99 -22.85 -14.40 -8.54
N PRO A 100 -21.57 -14.30 -8.93
CA PRO A 100 -20.85 -15.46 -9.48
C PRO A 100 -20.65 -16.60 -8.49
N TYR A 101 -20.76 -16.33 -7.17
CA TYR A 101 -20.51 -17.33 -6.12
C TYR A 101 -21.79 -17.93 -5.53
N ILE A 102 -22.86 -17.14 -5.44
CA ILE A 102 -24.11 -17.50 -4.73
C ILE A 102 -25.26 -17.75 -5.73
N GLY A 103 -25.16 -17.22 -6.95
CA GLY A 103 -26.23 -17.25 -7.95
C GLY A 103 -27.07 -15.97 -7.97
N ALA A 104 -28.28 -16.08 -8.52
CA ALA A 104 -29.18 -14.95 -8.69
C ALA A 104 -29.81 -14.52 -7.35
N LEU A 105 -29.73 -13.22 -7.04
CA LEU A 105 -30.29 -12.61 -5.85
C LEU A 105 -31.22 -11.47 -6.26
N ARG A 106 -32.51 -11.54 -5.88
CA ARG A 106 -33.49 -10.49 -6.15
C ARG A 106 -33.47 -9.46 -5.02
N GLY A 107 -33.56 -8.19 -5.36
CA GLY A 107 -33.43 -7.10 -4.40
C GLY A 107 -33.78 -5.73 -4.94
N THR A 108 -33.48 -4.73 -4.12
CA THR A 108 -33.61 -3.32 -4.47
C THR A 108 -32.23 -2.75 -4.75
N LEU A 109 -32.11 -2.06 -5.88
CA LEU A 109 -30.92 -1.32 -6.28
C LEU A 109 -31.16 0.18 -6.07
N THR A 110 -30.25 0.84 -5.38
CA THR A 110 -30.22 2.28 -5.18
C THR A 110 -28.94 2.85 -5.78
N VAL A 111 -29.06 3.95 -6.52
CA VAL A 111 -27.91 4.70 -7.03
C VAL A 111 -27.95 6.10 -6.44
N THR A 112 -26.84 6.52 -5.83
CA THR A 112 -26.64 7.88 -5.33
C THR A 112 -25.63 8.62 -6.20
N ASN A 113 -25.33 9.86 -5.85
CA ASN A 113 -24.20 10.61 -6.40
C ASN A 113 -22.81 10.05 -6.01
N TYR A 114 -22.74 9.06 -5.12
CA TYR A 114 -21.47 8.46 -4.65
C TYR A 114 -21.38 6.95 -4.85
N ARG A 115 -22.46 6.19 -4.60
CA ARG A 115 -22.42 4.72 -4.57
C ARG A 115 -23.61 4.08 -5.26
N LEU A 116 -23.39 2.86 -5.71
CA LEU A 116 -24.43 1.89 -6.01
C LEU A 116 -24.58 0.97 -4.79
N PHE A 117 -25.81 0.79 -4.34
CA PHE A 117 -26.17 -0.02 -3.19
C PHE A 117 -27.25 -1.01 -3.59
N PHE A 118 -27.03 -2.31 -3.36
CA PHE A 118 -28.01 -3.35 -3.61
C PHE A 118 -28.30 -4.14 -2.33
N LYS A 119 -29.58 -4.24 -1.97
CA LYS A 119 -30.05 -5.00 -0.80
C LYS A 119 -30.98 -6.12 -1.26
N CYS A 120 -30.64 -7.36 -0.91
CA CYS A 120 -31.47 -8.51 -1.24
C CYS A 120 -32.77 -8.51 -0.42
N MET A 121 -33.89 -8.88 -1.04
CA MET A 121 -35.18 -9.00 -0.36
C MET A 121 -35.35 -10.38 0.30
N ASP A 122 -34.91 -11.44 -0.38
CA ASP A 122 -35.16 -12.82 0.04
C ASP A 122 -34.14 -13.33 1.07
N ARG A 123 -32.97 -12.69 1.14
CA ARG A 123 -31.92 -12.98 2.12
C ARG A 123 -31.58 -11.69 2.86
N VAL A 124 -32.18 -11.52 4.04
CA VAL A 124 -32.17 -10.29 4.86
C VAL A 124 -30.76 -9.70 5.07
N SER A 125 -29.70 -10.51 5.00
CA SER A 125 -28.32 -10.09 5.25
C SER A 125 -27.46 -9.78 4.01
N PHE A 126 -27.89 -10.05 2.77
CA PHE A 126 -27.03 -9.78 1.60
C PHE A 126 -27.09 -8.31 1.17
N VAL A 127 -25.95 -7.65 1.25
CA VAL A 127 -25.74 -6.27 0.81
C VAL A 127 -24.51 -6.19 -0.10
N LEU A 128 -24.64 -5.43 -1.18
CA LEU A 128 -23.56 -5.08 -2.09
C LEU A 128 -23.46 -3.55 -2.14
N ASP A 129 -22.34 -3.03 -1.63
CA ASP A 129 -22.00 -1.61 -1.66
C ASP A 129 -20.80 -1.40 -2.62
N LEU A 130 -20.95 -0.44 -3.53
CA LEU A 130 -19.97 -0.10 -4.55
C LEU A 130 -19.87 1.42 -4.72
N PRO A 131 -18.78 2.07 -4.29
CA PRO A 131 -18.49 3.43 -4.68
C PRO A 131 -18.39 3.56 -6.20
N LEU A 132 -19.07 4.54 -6.78
CA LEU A 132 -19.19 4.69 -8.23
C LEU A 132 -17.86 5.02 -8.91
N GLY A 133 -16.91 5.67 -8.22
CA GLY A 133 -15.57 5.95 -8.75
C GLY A 133 -14.74 4.69 -9.09
N VAL A 134 -15.15 3.54 -8.54
CA VAL A 134 -14.57 2.21 -8.82
C VAL A 134 -15.03 1.68 -10.18
N VAL A 135 -16.16 2.13 -10.70
CA VAL A 135 -16.66 1.70 -12.00
C VAL A 135 -15.75 2.22 -13.10
N SER A 136 -15.21 1.31 -13.91
CA SER A 136 -14.42 1.64 -15.09
C SER A 136 -15.27 1.73 -16.34
N ARG A 137 -16.30 0.88 -16.46
CA ARG A 137 -17.17 0.79 -17.64
C ARG A 137 -18.54 0.26 -17.25
N VAL A 138 -19.58 0.79 -17.88
CA VAL A 138 -20.95 0.29 -17.79
C VAL A 138 -21.32 -0.31 -19.16
N GLU A 139 -21.79 -1.55 -19.18
CA GLU A 139 -22.11 -2.29 -20.40
C GLU A 139 -23.57 -2.70 -20.41
N LYS A 140 -24.24 -2.58 -21.56
CA LYS A 140 -25.57 -3.17 -21.77
C LYS A 140 -25.38 -4.61 -22.26
N ILE A 141 -25.95 -5.57 -21.54
CA ILE A 141 -25.85 -7.01 -21.85
C ILE A 141 -27.24 -7.53 -22.20
N GLY A 142 -27.44 -7.96 -23.44
CA GLY A 142 -28.75 -8.33 -23.98
C GLY A 142 -29.45 -7.17 -24.72
N GLY A 143 -30.15 -7.53 -25.81
CA GLY A 143 -30.90 -6.65 -26.71
C GLY A 143 -32.18 -7.31 -27.26
N ALA A 144 -32.74 -6.78 -28.37
CA ALA A 144 -34.03 -7.17 -28.93
C ALA A 144 -34.19 -8.67 -29.29
N SER A 145 -33.09 -9.40 -29.45
CA SER A 145 -33.06 -10.84 -29.76
C SER A 145 -32.93 -11.76 -28.55
N SER A 146 -32.71 -11.21 -27.34
CA SER A 146 -32.66 -11.98 -26.09
C SER A 146 -34.08 -12.22 -25.59
N ARG A 147 -34.44 -13.46 -25.26
CA ARG A 147 -35.76 -13.85 -24.74
C ARG A 147 -36.05 -13.25 -23.34
N GLY A 148 -36.24 -11.94 -23.25
CA GLY A 148 -36.84 -11.25 -22.10
C GLY A 148 -35.90 -10.74 -21.00
N ASP A 149 -34.65 -11.20 -20.91
CA ASP A 149 -33.73 -10.76 -19.85
C ASP A 149 -32.79 -9.64 -20.32
N VAL A 150 -33.13 -8.44 -19.87
CA VAL A 150 -32.33 -7.23 -20.05
C VAL A 150 -31.33 -7.14 -18.90
N SER A 151 -30.03 -7.13 -19.19
CA SER A 151 -28.98 -7.00 -18.18
C SER A 151 -28.02 -5.84 -18.45
N TYR A 152 -27.30 -5.42 -17.42
CA TYR A 152 -26.14 -4.53 -17.55
C TYR A 152 -25.00 -5.04 -16.67
N GLY A 153 -23.79 -4.80 -17.15
CA GLY A 153 -22.53 -5.16 -16.50
C GLY A 153 -21.80 -3.91 -16.04
N LEU A 154 -21.16 -3.99 -14.87
CA LEU A 154 -20.23 -3.00 -14.37
C LEU A 154 -18.86 -3.66 -14.35
N VAL A 155 -17.92 -3.11 -15.11
CA VAL A 155 -16.51 -3.50 -15.02
C VAL A 155 -15.85 -2.59 -14.01
N CYS A 156 -15.33 -3.17 -12.93
CA CYS A 156 -14.80 -2.42 -11.80
C CYS A 156 -13.26 -2.47 -11.77
N LYS A 157 -12.65 -1.41 -11.23
CA LYS A 157 -11.19 -1.25 -11.05
C LYS A 157 -10.65 -2.13 -9.93
N ASP A 158 -11.49 -2.52 -8.98
CA ASP A 158 -11.19 -3.31 -7.78
C ASP A 158 -11.24 -4.84 -8.02
N ILE A 159 -10.86 -5.32 -9.21
CA ILE A 159 -10.72 -6.77 -9.51
C ILE A 159 -12.05 -7.55 -9.45
N ARG A 160 -13.17 -6.91 -9.79
CA ARG A 160 -14.46 -7.59 -10.01
C ARG A 160 -15.23 -7.04 -11.20
N ASN A 161 -16.25 -7.78 -11.60
CA ASN A 161 -17.30 -7.34 -12.51
C ASN A 161 -18.66 -7.65 -11.87
N LEU A 162 -19.61 -6.74 -11.94
CA LEU A 162 -20.95 -6.94 -11.38
C LEU A 162 -21.97 -7.02 -12.51
N ARG A 163 -22.94 -7.94 -12.41
CA ARG A 163 -23.99 -8.09 -13.40
C ARG A 163 -25.35 -8.01 -12.74
N PHE A 164 -26.20 -7.16 -13.28
CA PHE A 164 -27.58 -6.99 -12.85
C PHE A 164 -28.50 -7.30 -14.01
N ALA A 165 -29.57 -8.04 -13.73
CA ALA A 165 -30.62 -8.40 -14.67
C ALA A 165 -31.96 -7.89 -14.15
N HIS A 166 -32.90 -7.73 -15.07
CA HIS A 166 -34.25 -7.31 -14.74
C HIS A 166 -35.25 -8.10 -15.60
N LYS A 167 -36.36 -8.55 -15.00
CA LYS A 167 -37.45 -9.22 -15.73
C LYS A 167 -38.38 -8.16 -16.31
N GLN A 168 -38.49 -8.09 -17.64
CA GLN A 168 -39.47 -7.29 -18.42
C GLN A 168 -40.07 -6.09 -17.66
N MET A 169 -39.26 -5.05 -17.43
CA MET A 169 -39.77 -3.72 -17.07
C MET A 169 -40.00 -2.90 -18.33
N GLU A 170 -40.86 -1.88 -18.24
CA GLU A 170 -40.94 -0.83 -19.26
C GLU A 170 -39.53 -0.34 -19.62
N ASP A 171 -39.22 -0.26 -20.92
CA ASP A 171 -37.92 0.16 -21.45
C ASP A 171 -37.43 1.52 -20.89
N SER A 172 -38.36 2.32 -20.36
CA SER A 172 -38.14 3.60 -19.67
C SER A 172 -37.22 3.48 -18.44
N LEU A 173 -37.44 2.49 -17.55
CA LEU A 173 -36.65 2.36 -16.31
C LEU A 173 -35.25 1.76 -16.55
N ARG A 174 -35.10 0.88 -17.56
CA ARG A 174 -33.75 0.40 -17.98
C ARG A 174 -32.91 1.54 -18.50
N LYS A 175 -33.48 2.38 -19.38
CA LYS A 175 -32.81 3.57 -19.90
C LYS A 175 -32.41 4.48 -18.75
N SER A 176 -33.30 4.70 -17.78
CA SER A 176 -33.00 5.53 -16.61
C SER A 176 -31.88 4.98 -15.73
N ILE A 177 -31.83 3.67 -15.42
CA ILE A 177 -30.73 3.09 -14.62
C ILE A 177 -29.38 3.26 -15.31
N PHE A 178 -29.30 2.90 -16.60
CA PHE A 178 -28.04 3.01 -17.34
C PHE A 178 -27.58 4.46 -17.48
N GLU A 179 -28.49 5.37 -17.81
CA GLU A 179 -28.19 6.80 -17.97
C GLU A 179 -27.73 7.42 -16.64
N ILE A 180 -28.41 7.10 -15.53
CA ILE A 180 -28.02 7.57 -14.19
C ILE A 180 -26.66 7.00 -13.79
N LEU A 181 -26.39 5.71 -14.03
CA LEU A 181 -25.07 5.12 -13.75
C LEU A 181 -23.97 5.76 -14.59
N MET A 182 -24.20 5.96 -15.89
CA MET A 182 -23.23 6.65 -16.76
C MET A 182 -22.99 8.09 -16.31
N LYS A 183 -24.02 8.78 -15.81
CA LYS A 183 -23.92 10.14 -15.31
C LYS A 183 -23.12 10.20 -14.01
N CYS A 184 -23.46 9.36 -13.03
CA CYS A 184 -22.92 9.42 -11.66
C CYS A 184 -21.59 8.69 -11.47
N ALA A 185 -21.29 7.65 -12.26
CA ALA A 185 -19.98 6.99 -12.25
C ALA A 185 -18.91 7.78 -12.99
N PHE A 186 -19.31 8.64 -13.93
CA PHE A 186 -18.40 9.43 -14.75
C PHE A 186 -18.70 10.94 -14.66
N PRO A 187 -18.68 11.54 -13.45
CA PRO A 187 -19.07 12.94 -13.27
C PRO A 187 -18.26 13.90 -14.15
N VAL A 188 -16.94 13.73 -14.25
CA VAL A 188 -16.06 14.60 -15.07
C VAL A 188 -16.47 14.58 -16.54
N SER A 189 -16.75 13.40 -17.10
CA SER A 189 -17.21 13.27 -18.49
C SER A 189 -18.61 13.83 -18.75
N ASN A 190 -19.37 14.13 -17.70
CA ASN A 190 -20.72 14.69 -17.76
C ASN A 190 -20.80 16.13 -17.23
N GLY A 191 -19.67 16.80 -17.02
CA GLY A 191 -19.62 18.17 -16.50
C GLY A 191 -20.13 18.30 -15.06
N LEU A 192 -20.11 17.21 -14.29
CA LEU A 192 -20.49 17.17 -12.88
C LEU A 192 -19.26 17.18 -11.98
N THR A 193 -19.49 17.61 -10.75
CA THR A 193 -18.46 17.60 -9.71
C THR A 193 -18.24 16.18 -9.17
N ILE A 194 -17.00 15.87 -8.82
CA ILE A 194 -16.65 14.62 -8.12
C ILE A 194 -17.17 14.69 -6.68
N PHE A 195 -17.66 13.56 -6.14
CA PHE A 195 -18.31 13.51 -4.82
C PHE A 195 -17.45 14.04 -3.66
N ALA A 196 -16.12 13.97 -3.74
CA ALA A 196 -15.21 14.54 -2.74
C ALA A 196 -15.45 16.02 -2.41
N PHE A 197 -16.00 16.80 -3.35
CA PHE A 197 -16.36 18.21 -3.14
C PHE A 197 -17.76 18.41 -2.53
N GLU A 198 -18.59 17.38 -2.57
CA GLU A 198 -19.92 17.36 -1.93
C GLU A 198 -19.89 16.69 -0.54
N TYR A 199 -18.80 15.98 -0.25
CA TYR A 199 -18.62 15.26 1.00
C TYR A 199 -18.30 16.20 2.17
N GLY A 200 -19.31 16.49 2.99
CA GLY A 200 -19.23 17.44 4.10
C GLY A 200 -18.95 16.83 5.49
N GLN A 201 -18.46 15.59 5.59
CA GLN A 201 -18.16 14.99 6.90
C GLN A 201 -16.99 15.71 7.58
N VAL A 202 -17.13 15.97 8.88
CA VAL A 202 -16.09 16.58 9.72
C VAL A 202 -15.45 15.51 10.59
N TYR A 203 -14.12 15.56 10.71
CA TYR A 203 -13.31 14.68 11.56
C TYR A 203 -12.58 15.50 12.62
N PRO A 204 -12.15 14.89 13.74
CA PRO A 204 -11.43 15.59 14.82
C PRO A 204 -10.11 16.24 14.38
N GLU A 205 -9.45 15.65 13.38
CA GLU A 205 -8.18 16.09 12.83
C GLU A 205 -8.34 16.56 11.38
N ASN A 206 -7.61 17.63 11.01
CA ASN A 206 -7.44 17.99 9.62
C ASN A 206 -6.28 17.21 8.97
N GLY A 207 -6.62 16.15 8.23
CA GLY A 207 -5.65 15.30 7.54
C GLY A 207 -4.78 16.04 6.51
N TRP A 208 -5.18 17.22 6.01
CA TRP A 208 -4.32 18.02 5.11
C TRP A 208 -3.09 18.61 5.82
N LYS A 209 -3.02 18.54 7.14
CA LYS A 209 -1.88 18.98 7.95
C LYS A 209 -0.91 17.86 8.31
N VAL A 210 -1.13 16.63 7.82
CA VAL A 210 -0.22 15.50 8.10
C VAL A 210 1.18 15.72 7.54
N TYR A 211 1.29 16.45 6.42
CA TYR A 211 2.54 16.71 5.74
C TYR A 211 2.84 18.21 5.71
N ASP A 212 4.03 18.54 6.21
CA ASP A 212 4.67 19.84 6.05
C ASP A 212 6.07 19.59 5.50
N ALA A 213 6.37 20.13 4.32
CA ALA A 213 7.63 19.89 3.64
C ALA A 213 8.83 20.37 4.47
N GLN A 214 8.74 21.53 5.13
CA GLN A 214 9.82 22.05 5.95
C GLN A 214 10.02 21.21 7.21
N ALA A 215 8.93 20.78 7.85
CA ALA A 215 9.01 19.90 9.02
C ALA A 215 9.65 18.54 8.66
N GLU A 216 9.30 17.97 7.51
CA GLU A 216 9.87 16.70 7.05
C GLU A 216 11.36 16.82 6.70
N TYR A 217 11.77 17.88 5.99
CA TYR A 217 13.20 18.11 5.74
C TYR A 217 13.96 18.39 7.05
N LYS A 218 13.37 19.13 7.98
CA LYS A 218 13.96 19.36 9.31
C LYS A 218 14.14 18.05 10.08
N ARG A 219 13.19 17.12 10.02
CA ARG A 219 13.30 15.78 10.62
C ARG A 219 14.52 15.02 10.08
N GLN A 220 14.83 15.20 8.80
CA GLN A 220 16.01 14.61 8.15
C GLN A 220 17.32 15.40 8.40
N GLY A 221 17.30 16.46 9.21
CA GLY A 221 18.48 17.27 9.49
C GLY A 221 18.81 18.31 8.41
N LEU A 222 17.82 18.75 7.63
CA LEU A 222 17.98 19.71 6.54
C LEU A 222 17.28 21.06 6.84
N PRO A 223 17.78 22.19 6.30
CA PRO A 223 19.03 22.33 5.55
C PRO A 223 20.26 22.11 6.44
N ASN A 224 21.40 21.84 5.81
CA ASN A 224 22.69 21.66 6.49
C ASN A 224 23.83 22.29 5.67
N GLU A 225 25.08 22.01 6.03
CA GLU A 225 26.27 22.57 5.35
C GLU A 225 26.40 22.16 3.88
N SER A 226 25.77 21.06 3.46
CA SER A 226 25.87 20.54 2.08
C SER A 226 24.61 20.77 1.25
N TRP A 227 23.45 20.93 1.90
CA TRP A 227 22.14 20.98 1.27
C TRP A 227 21.32 22.18 1.73
N ARG A 228 20.75 22.91 0.78
CA ARG A 228 19.87 24.07 1.02
C ARG A 228 18.46 23.82 0.51
N ILE A 229 17.49 24.45 1.16
CA ILE A 229 16.13 24.57 0.62
C ILE A 229 16.11 25.76 -0.34
N THR A 230 15.73 25.53 -1.60
CA THR A 230 15.52 26.60 -2.59
C THR A 230 14.03 26.98 -2.68
N LYS A 231 13.81 28.25 -3.01
CA LYS A 231 12.48 28.84 -3.28
C LYS A 231 12.22 29.06 -4.77
N VAL A 232 13.14 28.63 -5.65
CA VAL A 232 13.05 28.82 -7.10
C VAL A 232 11.77 28.23 -7.71
N ASN A 233 11.11 27.30 -7.01
CA ASN A 233 9.87 26.67 -7.46
C ASN A 233 8.63 27.04 -6.61
N ASP A 234 8.69 28.07 -5.75
CA ASP A 234 7.55 28.50 -4.90
C ASP A 234 6.28 28.80 -5.71
N HIS A 235 6.47 29.26 -6.96
CA HIS A 235 5.39 29.53 -7.93
C HIS A 235 5.33 28.52 -9.07
N TYR A 236 6.02 27.39 -8.92
CA TYR A 236 6.03 26.27 -9.87
C TYR A 236 6.59 26.63 -11.26
N GLU A 237 7.42 27.67 -11.34
CA GLU A 237 7.99 28.19 -12.60
C GLU A 237 9.18 27.35 -13.10
N LEU A 238 9.96 26.76 -12.19
CA LEU A 238 11.05 25.86 -12.57
C LEU A 238 10.50 24.53 -13.09
N CYS A 239 9.51 23.97 -12.38
CA CYS A 239 8.86 22.72 -12.73
C CYS A 239 7.45 22.64 -12.12
N ASP A 240 6.43 22.69 -12.99
CA ASP A 240 5.00 22.69 -12.65
C ASP A 240 4.45 21.37 -12.07
N THR A 241 5.24 20.30 -12.20
CA THR A 241 4.93 18.97 -11.68
C THR A 241 5.77 18.59 -10.45
N TYR A 242 6.58 19.50 -9.93
CA TYR A 242 7.34 19.35 -8.68
C TYR A 242 6.66 20.08 -7.53
N PRO A 243 7.05 19.76 -6.28
CA PRO A 243 6.63 20.56 -5.15
C PRO A 243 7.24 21.96 -5.20
N SER A 244 6.60 22.88 -4.50
CA SER A 244 7.07 24.24 -4.28
C SER A 244 8.43 24.28 -3.54
N THR A 245 8.58 23.43 -2.53
CA THR A 245 9.82 23.32 -1.73
C THR A 245 10.75 22.24 -2.28
N LEU A 246 11.95 22.63 -2.72
CA LEU A 246 12.98 21.72 -3.24
C LEU A 246 14.26 21.80 -2.41
N VAL A 247 14.94 20.67 -2.22
CA VAL A 247 16.26 20.60 -1.58
C VAL A 247 17.33 20.25 -2.61
N VAL A 248 18.36 21.09 -2.67
CA VAL A 248 19.44 21.07 -3.67
C VAL A 248 20.79 21.33 -2.99
N PRO A 249 21.93 21.01 -3.64
CA PRO A 249 23.24 21.28 -3.05
C PRO A 249 23.46 22.78 -2.79
N VAL A 250 24.13 23.11 -1.68
CA VAL A 250 24.34 24.50 -1.24
C VAL A 250 25.11 25.34 -2.27
N ASN A 251 26.07 24.73 -2.95
CA ASN A 251 26.99 25.38 -3.88
C ASN A 251 26.43 25.58 -5.29
N ILE A 252 25.16 25.22 -5.52
CA ILE A 252 24.49 25.43 -6.81
C ILE A 252 23.52 26.61 -6.68
N PRO A 253 23.73 27.73 -7.37
CA PRO A 253 22.79 28.87 -7.38
C PRO A 253 21.53 28.58 -8.20
N ASP A 254 20.44 29.31 -7.93
CA ASP A 254 19.14 29.08 -8.59
C ASP A 254 19.18 29.29 -10.13
N GLU A 255 20.05 30.17 -10.64
CA GLU A 255 20.25 30.35 -12.08
C GLU A 255 20.89 29.12 -12.76
N GLU A 256 21.72 28.36 -12.05
CA GLU A 256 22.24 27.08 -12.54
C GLU A 256 21.12 26.03 -12.56
N LEU A 257 20.23 26.02 -11.56
CA LEU A 257 19.08 25.10 -11.53
C LEU A 257 18.18 25.26 -12.77
N LYS A 258 17.97 26.50 -13.24
CA LYS A 258 17.21 26.78 -14.47
C LYS A 258 17.85 26.15 -15.71
N ARG A 259 19.19 26.13 -15.80
CA ARG A 259 19.92 25.48 -16.90
C ARG A 259 19.89 23.96 -16.80
N VAL A 260 19.99 23.41 -15.59
CA VAL A 260 19.78 21.97 -15.35
C VAL A 260 18.34 21.56 -15.74
N ALA A 261 17.34 22.37 -15.39
CA ALA A 261 15.94 22.14 -15.73
C ALA A 261 15.71 22.08 -17.25
N ALA A 262 16.40 22.92 -18.02
CA ALA A 262 16.34 22.87 -19.49
C ALA A 262 16.88 21.55 -20.08
N PHE A 263 17.76 20.84 -19.35
CA PHE A 263 18.32 19.56 -19.79
C PHE A 263 17.59 18.33 -19.22
N ARG A 264 16.70 18.50 -18.24
CA ARG A 264 15.93 17.39 -17.65
C ARG A 264 14.51 17.41 -18.19
N ALA A 265 13.99 16.26 -18.58
CA ALA A 265 12.65 16.18 -19.16
C ALA A 265 11.60 16.82 -18.22
N LYS A 266 10.82 17.77 -18.75
CA LYS A 266 9.79 18.52 -18.01
C LYS A 266 10.33 19.37 -16.84
N GLY A 267 11.61 19.74 -16.87
CA GLY A 267 12.21 20.56 -15.80
C GLY A 267 12.42 19.83 -14.47
N ARG A 268 12.24 18.50 -14.43
CA ARG A 268 12.31 17.69 -13.22
C ARG A 268 13.76 17.36 -12.85
N ILE A 269 14.46 18.39 -12.36
CA ILE A 269 15.87 18.34 -11.97
C ILE A 269 16.14 17.36 -10.83
N PRO A 270 17.38 16.87 -10.65
CA PRO A 270 17.71 16.03 -9.49
C PRO A 270 17.54 16.79 -8.18
N VAL A 271 16.66 16.30 -7.30
CA VAL A 271 16.39 16.90 -5.98
C VAL A 271 16.35 15.83 -4.91
N LEU A 272 16.64 16.23 -3.67
CA LEU A 272 16.76 15.31 -2.54
C LEU A 272 15.38 14.75 -2.12
N SER A 273 15.30 13.43 -2.06
CA SER A 273 14.19 12.70 -1.44
C SER A 273 14.52 12.27 -0.02
N TRP A 274 15.72 11.77 0.23
CA TRP A 274 16.11 11.30 1.56
C TRP A 274 17.61 11.45 1.78
N ILE A 275 18.03 11.62 3.04
CA ILE A 275 19.44 11.65 3.45
C ILE A 275 19.67 10.74 4.65
N HIS A 276 20.74 9.97 4.61
CA HIS A 276 21.13 9.09 5.70
C HIS A 276 21.61 9.90 6.90
N PRO A 277 21.10 9.65 8.11
CA PRO A 277 21.38 10.46 9.30
C PRO A 277 22.85 10.46 9.75
N GLU A 278 23.67 9.51 9.28
CA GLU A 278 25.06 9.32 9.72
C GLU A 278 26.02 9.52 8.56
N SER A 279 25.87 8.75 7.47
CA SER A 279 26.81 8.80 6.34
C SER A 279 26.60 9.99 5.40
N GLN A 280 25.48 10.72 5.53
CA GLN A 280 25.06 11.77 4.60
C GLN A 280 24.86 11.28 3.15
N ALA A 281 24.82 9.97 2.90
CA ALA A 281 24.44 9.41 1.62
C ALA A 281 22.98 9.77 1.29
N THR A 282 22.72 10.21 0.06
CA THR A 282 21.40 10.73 -0.33
C THR A 282 20.70 9.86 -1.37
N VAL A 283 19.38 9.83 -1.30
CA VAL A 283 18.51 9.38 -2.39
C VAL A 283 17.99 10.62 -3.11
N ILE A 284 18.39 10.78 -4.36
CA ILE A 284 18.01 11.88 -5.24
C ILE A 284 17.07 11.37 -6.33
N ARG A 285 16.11 12.19 -6.76
CA ARG A 285 15.18 11.84 -7.84
C ARG A 285 15.12 12.88 -8.96
N CYS A 286 14.95 12.42 -10.19
CA CYS A 286 14.76 13.28 -11.37
C CYS A 286 13.99 12.58 -12.50
N SER A 287 13.81 13.28 -13.62
CA SER A 287 13.49 12.71 -14.93
C SER A 287 14.77 12.43 -15.75
N GLN A 288 14.60 11.79 -16.91
CA GLN A 288 15.72 11.51 -17.81
C GLN A 288 16.41 12.80 -18.33
N PRO A 289 17.71 12.72 -18.66
CA PRO A 289 18.39 13.78 -19.37
C PRO A 289 17.96 13.87 -20.84
N MET A 290 18.00 15.07 -21.42
CA MET A 290 17.61 15.38 -22.80
C MET A 290 18.79 15.27 -23.78
N VAL A 291 19.43 14.09 -23.78
CA VAL A 291 20.64 13.78 -24.57
C VAL A 291 20.34 13.74 -26.07
N GLY A 292 19.27 13.05 -26.45
CA GLY A 292 18.88 12.81 -27.83
C GLY A 292 19.87 11.97 -28.65
N VAL A 293 19.58 11.84 -29.94
CA VAL A 293 20.43 11.09 -30.90
C VAL A 293 21.81 11.75 -31.10
N ASN A 294 21.89 13.07 -30.96
CA ASN A 294 23.12 13.84 -31.17
C ASN A 294 24.08 13.79 -29.97
N GLY A 295 23.74 13.08 -28.89
CA GLY A 295 24.62 12.99 -27.72
C GLY A 295 24.80 14.34 -27.02
N LYS A 296 23.75 15.17 -26.94
CA LYS A 296 23.82 16.47 -26.25
C LYS A 296 24.22 16.27 -24.80
N ARG A 297 25.05 17.20 -24.32
CA ARG A 297 25.57 17.26 -22.97
C ARG A 297 25.19 18.59 -22.32
N SER A 298 25.15 18.62 -21.00
CA SER A 298 24.92 19.84 -20.23
C SER A 298 25.99 19.96 -19.16
N LYS A 299 26.88 20.94 -19.31
CA LYS A 299 27.94 21.21 -18.32
C LYS A 299 27.35 21.52 -16.95
N ASP A 300 26.21 22.22 -16.91
CA ASP A 300 25.51 22.52 -15.66
C ASP A 300 24.96 21.24 -15.01
N ASP A 301 24.38 20.30 -15.78
CA ASP A 301 23.88 19.02 -15.23
C ASP A 301 25.01 18.09 -14.77
N GLU A 302 26.11 18.01 -15.53
CA GLU A 302 27.31 17.26 -15.16
C GLU A 302 27.92 17.81 -13.86
N LYS A 303 28.11 19.14 -13.76
CA LYS A 303 28.56 19.81 -12.54
C LYS A 303 27.58 19.57 -11.39
N TYR A 304 26.29 19.58 -11.67
CA TYR A 304 25.26 19.39 -10.65
C TYR A 304 25.34 17.98 -10.04
N LEU A 305 25.43 16.93 -10.85
CA LEU A 305 25.60 15.55 -10.35
C LEU A 305 26.94 15.36 -9.65
N GLN A 306 28.02 15.98 -10.14
CA GLN A 306 29.30 16.00 -9.44
C GLN A 306 29.17 16.63 -8.04
N THR A 307 28.46 17.75 -7.92
CA THR A 307 28.25 18.43 -6.63
C THR A 307 27.41 17.59 -5.66
N ILE A 308 26.46 16.79 -6.17
CA ILE A 308 25.71 15.82 -5.35
C ILE A 308 26.63 14.75 -4.79
N MET A 309 27.59 14.27 -5.58
CA MET A 309 28.58 13.32 -5.10
C MET A 309 29.50 13.95 -4.05
N ASP A 310 30.01 15.15 -4.32
CA ASP A 310 30.92 15.89 -3.42
C ASP A 310 30.26 16.25 -2.07
N ALA A 311 28.93 16.34 -2.03
CA ALA A 311 28.16 16.52 -0.80
C ALA A 311 28.19 15.30 0.14
N ASN A 312 28.68 14.14 -0.32
CA ASN A 312 28.89 12.95 0.49
C ASN A 312 30.40 12.63 0.58
N ALA A 313 31.01 13.01 1.70
CA ALA A 313 32.44 12.83 1.94
C ALA A 313 32.91 11.37 1.96
N GLN A 314 32.00 10.39 2.07
CA GLN A 314 32.33 8.97 2.16
C GLN A 314 32.35 8.25 0.81
N SER A 315 31.92 8.90 -0.28
CA SER A 315 31.81 8.25 -1.59
C SER A 315 32.67 8.92 -2.66
N HIS A 316 33.33 8.09 -3.47
CA HIS A 316 34.11 8.52 -4.64
C HIS A 316 33.40 8.28 -5.97
N LYS A 317 32.17 7.73 -5.93
CA LYS A 317 31.32 7.51 -7.09
C LYS A 317 29.86 7.85 -6.76
N LEU A 318 29.11 8.22 -7.78
CA LEU A 318 27.66 8.38 -7.74
C LEU A 318 26.99 7.21 -8.47
N PHE A 319 25.95 6.60 -7.91
CA PHE A 319 25.19 5.57 -8.64
C PHE A 319 23.92 6.17 -9.23
N ILE A 320 23.69 5.95 -10.52
CA ILE A 320 22.47 6.37 -11.21
C ILE A 320 21.65 5.12 -11.51
N PHE A 321 20.46 5.03 -10.92
CA PHE A 321 19.51 3.96 -11.16
C PHE A 321 18.43 4.43 -12.13
N ASP A 322 18.54 4.00 -13.38
CA ASP A 322 17.47 4.15 -14.36
C ASP A 322 16.51 2.98 -14.23
N ALA A 323 15.27 3.29 -13.86
CA ALA A 323 14.24 2.28 -13.66
C ALA A 323 13.94 1.44 -14.92
N ARG A 324 14.27 1.94 -16.11
CA ARG A 324 13.86 1.35 -17.39
C ARG A 324 14.73 0.14 -17.76
N PRO A 325 14.21 -0.77 -18.61
CA PRO A 325 15.06 -1.61 -19.42
C PRO A 325 15.96 -0.78 -20.33
N SER A 326 17.19 -1.25 -20.56
CA SER A 326 18.18 -0.56 -21.40
C SER A 326 17.64 -0.25 -22.80
N VAL A 327 16.91 -1.19 -23.42
CA VAL A 327 16.26 -1.01 -24.72
C VAL A 327 15.23 0.12 -24.73
N ASN A 328 14.50 0.31 -23.63
CA ASN A 328 13.53 1.39 -23.50
C ASN A 328 14.24 2.74 -23.29
N ALA A 329 15.35 2.76 -22.56
CA ALA A 329 16.18 3.95 -22.40
C ALA A 329 16.80 4.39 -23.75
N ALA A 330 17.31 3.43 -24.54
CA ALA A 330 17.78 3.67 -25.91
C ALA A 330 16.66 4.19 -26.82
N ALA A 331 15.45 3.63 -26.73
CA ALA A 331 14.29 4.14 -27.47
C ALA A 331 13.89 5.57 -27.08
N ASN A 332 14.08 5.97 -25.81
CA ASN A 332 13.88 7.36 -25.41
C ASN A 332 14.98 8.28 -25.92
N LYS A 333 16.23 7.81 -26.00
CA LYS A 333 17.34 8.55 -26.63
C LYS A 333 17.02 8.92 -28.07
N MET A 334 16.40 8.00 -28.82
CA MET A 334 15.91 8.28 -30.18
C MET A 334 14.82 9.35 -30.25
N LYS A 335 14.07 9.56 -29.16
CA LYS A 335 12.98 10.55 -29.04
C LYS A 335 13.40 11.87 -28.37
N GLY A 336 14.71 12.09 -28.19
CA GLY A 336 15.25 13.32 -27.60
C GLY A 336 15.55 13.24 -26.11
N GLY A 337 15.12 12.19 -25.41
CA GLY A 337 15.52 11.90 -24.03
C GLY A 337 16.87 11.17 -23.97
N GLY A 338 17.03 10.23 -23.04
CA GLY A 338 18.24 9.41 -22.98
C GLY A 338 18.62 9.01 -21.57
N TYR A 339 19.90 8.79 -21.35
CA TYR A 339 20.53 8.40 -20.09
C TYR A 339 21.96 8.94 -20.05
N GLU A 340 22.50 9.04 -18.85
CA GLU A 340 23.83 9.52 -18.52
C GLU A 340 24.91 8.56 -19.03
N SER A 341 25.73 8.98 -19.99
CA SER A 341 26.84 8.17 -20.53
C SER A 341 28.09 8.29 -19.67
N GLU A 342 28.87 7.22 -19.57
CA GLU A 342 30.14 7.16 -18.81
C GLU A 342 31.13 8.27 -19.22
N ASP A 343 31.22 8.60 -20.51
CA ASP A 343 32.10 9.69 -21.01
C ASP A 343 31.69 11.09 -20.51
N ALA A 344 30.39 11.30 -20.26
CA ALA A 344 29.85 12.58 -19.83
C ALA A 344 29.84 12.71 -18.31
N TYR A 345 29.59 11.60 -17.61
CA TYR A 345 29.46 11.54 -16.16
C TYR A 345 30.52 10.57 -15.60
N GLN A 346 31.78 11.01 -15.63
CA GLN A 346 32.96 10.15 -15.36
C GLN A 346 32.96 9.50 -13.97
N ASN A 347 32.40 10.17 -12.97
CA ASN A 347 32.31 9.68 -11.59
C ASN A 347 30.96 9.02 -11.29
N ALA A 348 30.15 8.73 -12.30
CA ALA A 348 28.86 8.09 -12.14
C ALA A 348 28.82 6.69 -12.75
N GLU A 349 28.12 5.77 -12.08
CA GLU A 349 27.85 4.42 -12.57
C GLU A 349 26.35 4.26 -12.83
N LEU A 350 25.97 4.01 -14.09
CA LEU A 350 24.59 3.85 -14.50
C LEU A 350 24.15 2.39 -14.44
N VAL A 351 22.99 2.15 -13.83
CA VAL A 351 22.39 0.83 -13.69
C VAL A 351 20.94 0.86 -14.18
N PHE A 352 20.62 -0.05 -15.12
CA PHE A 352 19.24 -0.30 -15.54
C PHE A 352 18.57 -1.32 -14.61
N LEU A 353 17.29 -1.07 -14.26
CA LEU A 353 16.51 -1.91 -13.34
C LEU A 353 15.42 -2.76 -14.03
N ASP A 354 15.30 -2.64 -15.36
CA ASP A 354 14.40 -3.46 -16.17
C ASP A 354 12.90 -3.38 -15.82
N ILE A 355 12.46 -2.29 -15.18
CA ILE A 355 11.05 -2.05 -14.84
C ILE A 355 10.31 -1.45 -16.04
N HIS A 356 9.39 -2.24 -16.59
CA HIS A 356 8.63 -1.92 -17.78
C HIS A 356 7.71 -0.68 -17.62
N ASN A 357 7.20 -0.17 -18.75
CA ASN A 357 6.36 1.03 -18.76
C ASN A 357 4.91 0.74 -18.31
N ILE A 358 4.13 1.82 -18.19
CA ILE A 358 2.73 1.79 -17.74
C ILE A 358 1.82 0.86 -18.57
N HIS A 359 2.11 0.67 -19.86
CA HIS A 359 1.27 -0.17 -20.73
C HIS A 359 1.44 -1.66 -20.42
N VAL A 360 2.68 -2.08 -20.13
CA VAL A 360 2.99 -3.46 -19.70
C VAL A 360 2.35 -3.74 -18.35
N MET A 361 2.43 -2.80 -17.40
CA MET A 361 1.83 -2.97 -16.06
C MET A 361 0.30 -3.04 -16.12
N ARG A 362 -0.36 -2.23 -16.97
CA ARG A 362 -1.80 -2.33 -17.22
C ARG A 362 -2.18 -3.70 -17.78
N GLU A 363 -1.45 -4.19 -18.76
CA GLU A 363 -1.71 -5.49 -19.39
C GLU A 363 -1.52 -6.65 -18.41
N SER A 364 -0.48 -6.59 -17.58
CA SER A 364 -0.24 -7.56 -16.51
C SER A 364 -1.41 -7.63 -15.52
N LEU A 365 -1.93 -6.48 -15.06
CA LEU A 365 -3.10 -6.46 -14.17
C LEU A 365 -4.38 -6.97 -14.87
N ARG A 366 -4.56 -6.67 -16.16
CA ARG A 366 -5.70 -7.16 -16.94
C ARG A 366 -5.70 -8.70 -16.96
N LYS A 367 -4.56 -9.32 -17.28
CA LYS A 367 -4.39 -10.78 -17.23
C LYS A 367 -4.62 -11.32 -15.83
N LEU A 368 -4.07 -10.66 -14.80
CA LEU A 368 -4.28 -11.10 -13.41
C LEU A 368 -5.77 -11.12 -13.04
N LYS A 369 -6.52 -10.07 -13.39
CA LYS A 369 -7.97 -10.01 -13.16
C LYS A 369 -8.71 -11.19 -13.80
N GLU A 370 -8.32 -11.60 -15.01
CA GLU A 370 -8.93 -12.74 -15.72
C GLU A 370 -8.64 -14.09 -15.04
N VAL A 371 -7.44 -14.24 -14.48
CA VAL A 371 -7.03 -15.47 -13.77
C VAL A 371 -7.72 -15.59 -12.41
N VAL A 372 -7.98 -14.47 -11.72
CA VAL A 372 -8.45 -14.48 -10.32
C VAL A 372 -9.96 -14.28 -10.16
N TYR A 373 -10.67 -13.73 -11.15
CA TYR A 373 -12.09 -13.40 -11.03
C TYR A 373 -12.91 -13.83 -12.26
N PRO A 374 -14.08 -14.48 -12.08
CA PRO A 374 -14.70 -14.81 -10.79
C PRO A 374 -14.22 -16.12 -10.18
N ASN A 375 -13.79 -17.08 -10.98
CA ASN A 375 -13.40 -18.41 -10.52
C ASN A 375 -11.96 -18.68 -10.90
N ILE A 376 -11.21 -19.25 -9.97
CA ILE A 376 -9.82 -19.65 -10.18
C ILE A 376 -9.81 -21.08 -10.75
N GLU A 377 -9.04 -21.27 -11.81
CA GLU A 377 -8.75 -22.60 -12.34
C GLU A 377 -7.58 -23.23 -11.56
N GLU A 378 -7.91 -24.09 -10.59
CA GLU A 378 -6.93 -24.64 -9.64
C GLU A 378 -5.84 -25.49 -10.32
N SER A 379 -6.19 -26.26 -11.36
CA SER A 379 -5.26 -27.19 -12.03
C SER A 379 -4.08 -26.49 -12.72
N HIS A 380 -4.27 -25.24 -13.14
CA HIS A 380 -3.28 -24.43 -13.86
C HIS A 380 -2.95 -23.14 -13.11
N TRP A 381 -3.22 -23.08 -11.79
CA TRP A 381 -3.06 -21.85 -11.00
C TRP A 381 -1.68 -21.21 -11.14
N PHE A 382 -0.61 -21.98 -10.94
CA PHE A 382 0.75 -21.46 -10.98
C PHE A 382 1.15 -20.97 -12.39
N SER A 383 0.86 -21.74 -13.44
CA SER A 383 1.15 -21.36 -14.82
C SER A 383 0.34 -20.15 -15.28
N ASN A 384 -0.94 -20.09 -14.90
CA ASN A 384 -1.82 -18.98 -15.22
C ASN A 384 -1.32 -17.70 -14.51
N LEU A 385 -0.96 -17.77 -13.23
CA LEU A 385 -0.38 -16.65 -12.49
C LEU A 385 0.95 -16.20 -13.09
N GLU A 386 1.85 -17.12 -13.43
CA GLU A 386 3.13 -16.82 -14.09
C GLU A 386 2.93 -16.08 -15.42
N SER A 387 1.96 -16.50 -16.24
CA SER A 387 1.64 -15.88 -17.54
C SER A 387 1.16 -14.41 -17.45
N THR A 388 0.76 -13.97 -16.24
CA THR A 388 0.39 -12.57 -15.98
C THR A 388 1.61 -11.67 -15.84
N HIS A 389 2.78 -12.23 -15.48
CA HIS A 389 3.99 -11.53 -15.06
C HIS A 389 3.81 -10.58 -13.86
N TRP A 390 2.67 -10.61 -13.15
CA TRP A 390 2.40 -9.64 -12.08
C TRP A 390 3.47 -9.71 -10.97
N LEU A 391 3.70 -10.90 -10.42
CA LEU A 391 4.71 -11.11 -9.38
C LEU A 391 6.13 -10.87 -9.87
N GLU A 392 6.39 -11.08 -11.16
CA GLU A 392 7.69 -10.73 -11.76
C GLU A 392 7.91 -9.21 -11.77
N HIS A 393 6.88 -8.42 -12.09
CA HIS A 393 6.96 -6.98 -12.01
C HIS A 393 7.10 -6.47 -10.56
N ILE A 394 6.37 -7.05 -9.61
CA ILE A 394 6.54 -6.76 -8.16
C ILE A 394 7.97 -7.07 -7.72
N LYS A 395 8.53 -8.21 -8.15
CA LYS A 395 9.92 -8.58 -7.89
C LYS A 395 10.91 -7.54 -8.42
N LEU A 396 10.77 -7.11 -9.67
CA LEU A 396 11.70 -6.15 -10.27
C LEU A 396 11.65 -4.79 -9.56
N ILE A 397 10.46 -4.33 -9.17
CA ILE A 397 10.28 -3.09 -8.41
C ILE A 397 10.96 -3.19 -7.04
N LEU A 398 10.67 -4.25 -6.27
CA LEU A 398 11.30 -4.46 -4.96
C LEU A 398 12.82 -4.67 -5.07
N ALA A 399 13.29 -5.40 -6.08
CA ALA A 399 14.72 -5.61 -6.30
C ALA A 399 15.43 -4.30 -6.66
N GLY A 400 14.80 -3.43 -7.46
CA GLY A 400 15.32 -2.10 -7.75
C GLY A 400 15.43 -1.24 -6.48
N ALA A 401 14.38 -1.20 -5.66
CA ALA A 401 14.38 -0.48 -4.39
C ALA A 401 15.41 -1.04 -3.41
N LEU A 402 15.56 -2.37 -3.35
CA LEU A 402 16.57 -3.05 -2.52
C LEU A 402 17.99 -2.64 -2.92
N ARG A 403 18.30 -2.58 -4.22
CA ARG A 403 19.62 -2.13 -4.70
C ARG A 403 19.91 -0.68 -4.34
N ILE A 404 18.90 0.18 -4.39
CA ILE A 404 19.00 1.58 -3.98
C ILE A 404 19.29 1.65 -2.47
N ALA A 405 18.48 0.96 -1.66
CA ALA A 405 18.65 0.95 -0.20
C ALA A 405 20.02 0.36 0.22
N ASP A 406 20.44 -0.75 -0.36
CA ASP A 406 21.75 -1.37 -0.07
C ASP A 406 22.92 -0.45 -0.47
N LYS A 407 22.82 0.26 -1.60
CA LYS A 407 23.88 1.20 -2.01
C LYS A 407 24.02 2.38 -1.05
N VAL A 408 22.92 2.87 -0.51
CA VAL A 408 22.89 3.96 0.47
C VAL A 408 23.32 3.48 1.86
N GLU A 409 22.78 2.36 2.32
CA GLU A 409 23.06 1.81 3.66
C GLU A 409 24.41 1.11 3.74
N SER A 410 24.64 0.08 2.93
CA SER A 410 25.88 -0.71 2.99
C SER A 410 27.03 -0.02 2.25
N GLY A 411 26.72 0.57 1.10
CA GLY A 411 27.71 1.25 0.25
C GLY A 411 28.06 2.67 0.72
N LYS A 412 27.26 3.27 1.60
CA LYS A 412 27.40 4.67 2.04
C LYS A 412 27.50 5.65 0.87
N THR A 413 26.89 5.30 -0.26
CA THR A 413 26.98 6.04 -1.53
C THR A 413 25.66 6.74 -1.84
N SER A 414 25.75 7.99 -2.28
CA SER A 414 24.59 8.71 -2.80
C SER A 414 24.12 8.15 -4.14
N VAL A 415 22.82 8.21 -4.38
CA VAL A 415 22.18 7.59 -5.54
C VAL A 415 21.21 8.56 -6.22
N VAL A 416 21.18 8.55 -7.55
CA VAL A 416 20.20 9.29 -8.37
C VAL A 416 19.25 8.29 -9.00
N VAL A 417 17.96 8.46 -8.77
CA VAL A 417 16.92 7.56 -9.27
C VAL A 417 16.07 8.29 -10.30
N HIS A 418 15.99 7.75 -11.51
CA HIS A 418 15.12 8.31 -12.53
C HIS A 418 14.49 7.24 -13.42
N CYS A 419 13.60 7.68 -14.31
CA CYS A 419 13.07 6.86 -15.39
C CYS A 419 12.90 7.80 -16.60
N SER A 420 11.85 7.67 -17.41
CA SER A 420 11.54 8.66 -18.45
C SER A 420 11.09 10.00 -17.83
N ASP A 421 9.92 10.03 -17.19
CA ASP A 421 9.31 11.26 -16.68
C ASP A 421 9.58 11.54 -15.19
N GLY A 422 10.11 10.56 -14.44
CA GLY A 422 10.44 10.76 -13.02
C GLY A 422 9.25 10.81 -12.04
N TRP A 423 8.06 10.35 -12.43
CA TRP A 423 6.83 10.40 -11.59
C TRP A 423 6.10 9.06 -11.41
N ASP A 424 6.51 7.98 -12.11
CA ASP A 424 5.89 6.65 -11.99
C ASP A 424 6.84 5.70 -11.26
N ARG A 425 7.72 5.03 -11.99
CA ARG A 425 8.70 4.08 -11.45
C ARG A 425 9.67 4.72 -10.46
N THR A 426 10.06 5.97 -10.70
CA THR A 426 10.89 6.74 -9.76
C THR A 426 10.19 6.89 -8.41
N ALA A 427 8.88 7.19 -8.38
CA ALA A 427 8.14 7.29 -7.13
C ALA A 427 8.04 5.94 -6.42
N GLN A 428 7.83 4.83 -7.17
CA GLN A 428 7.88 3.47 -6.60
C GLN A 428 9.22 3.20 -5.93
N LEU A 429 10.32 3.45 -6.64
CA LEU A 429 11.67 3.14 -6.19
C LEU A 429 12.12 3.97 -4.98
N THR A 430 11.94 5.31 -5.04
CA THR A 430 12.36 6.18 -3.94
C THR A 430 11.57 5.90 -2.68
N SER A 431 10.24 5.78 -2.80
CA SER A 431 9.39 5.53 -1.63
C SER A 431 9.63 4.15 -1.01
N LEU A 432 9.85 3.09 -1.79
CA LEU A 432 10.18 1.77 -1.26
C LEU A 432 11.56 1.74 -0.60
N ALA A 433 12.58 2.36 -1.21
CA ALA A 433 13.90 2.47 -0.59
C ALA A 433 13.82 3.25 0.73
N MET A 434 13.04 4.34 0.77
CA MET A 434 12.81 5.11 2.00
C MET A 434 12.09 4.29 3.08
N VAL A 435 11.12 3.45 2.73
CA VAL A 435 10.46 2.52 3.69
C VAL A 435 11.46 1.50 4.24
N MET A 436 12.40 1.02 3.42
CA MET A 436 13.46 0.11 3.86
C MET A 436 14.43 0.81 4.82
N LEU A 437 14.83 2.04 4.51
CA LEU A 437 15.89 2.78 5.20
C LEU A 437 15.41 3.47 6.50
N ASP A 438 14.20 4.04 6.51
CA ASP A 438 13.76 4.94 7.58
C ASP A 438 12.53 4.37 8.32
N GLY A 439 12.71 4.13 9.63
CA GLY A 439 11.65 3.69 10.55
C GLY A 439 10.46 4.63 10.62
N HIS A 440 10.67 5.92 10.39
CA HIS A 440 9.59 6.90 10.39
C HIS A 440 8.50 6.54 9.40
N TYR A 441 8.86 6.20 8.15
CA TYR A 441 7.89 5.90 7.09
C TYR A 441 7.16 4.55 7.27
N ARG A 442 7.51 3.77 8.31
CA ARG A 442 6.81 2.54 8.69
C ARG A 442 5.74 2.76 9.77
N THR A 443 5.66 3.97 10.32
CA THR A 443 4.56 4.42 11.19
C THR A 443 3.34 4.80 10.34
N ILE A 444 2.12 4.81 10.91
CA ILE A 444 0.90 5.24 10.22
C ILE A 444 1.08 6.66 9.68
N ARG A 445 1.48 7.61 10.54
CA ARG A 445 1.65 9.02 10.13
C ARG A 445 2.83 9.20 9.18
N GLY A 446 3.95 8.52 9.42
CA GLY A 446 5.10 8.62 8.52
C GLY A 446 4.81 8.03 7.14
N PHE A 447 4.02 6.96 7.03
CA PHE A 447 3.60 6.46 5.73
C PHE A 447 2.65 7.43 5.02
N GLN A 448 1.77 8.12 5.73
CA GLN A 448 0.95 9.20 5.17
C GLN A 448 1.83 10.36 4.64
N VAL A 449 2.85 10.77 5.41
CA VAL A 449 3.87 11.74 4.99
C VAL A 449 4.61 11.27 3.74
N LEU A 450 5.01 9.99 3.68
CA LEU A 450 5.68 9.40 2.52
C LEU A 450 4.82 9.53 1.25
N LEU A 451 3.51 9.27 1.36
CA LEU A 451 2.57 9.38 0.25
C LEU A 451 2.35 10.83 -0.17
N GLU A 452 2.13 11.73 0.78
CA GLU A 452 1.99 13.17 0.52
C GLU A 452 3.25 13.76 -0.14
N LYS A 453 4.42 13.28 0.27
CA LYS A 453 5.71 13.69 -0.29
C LYS A 453 6.00 13.02 -1.64
N GLU A 454 6.36 11.74 -1.64
CA GLU A 454 6.98 11.09 -2.80
C GLU A 454 6.02 10.81 -3.97
N TRP A 455 4.72 10.76 -3.69
CA TRP A 455 3.69 10.47 -4.69
C TRP A 455 2.90 11.71 -5.05
N LEU A 456 2.31 12.36 -4.06
CA LEU A 456 1.45 13.50 -4.30
C LEU A 456 2.30 14.72 -4.69
N SER A 457 3.09 15.29 -3.79
CA SER A 457 3.79 16.56 -4.03
C SER A 457 4.74 16.48 -5.23
N PHE A 458 5.42 15.35 -5.39
CA PHE A 458 6.27 15.05 -6.55
C PHE A 458 5.53 14.69 -7.85
N GLY A 459 4.21 14.79 -7.89
CA GLY A 459 3.45 14.85 -9.14
C GLY A 459 3.21 13.50 -9.83
N HIS A 460 3.03 12.42 -9.06
CA HIS A 460 2.39 11.24 -9.63
C HIS A 460 1.00 11.63 -10.15
N ARG A 461 0.72 11.27 -11.41
CA ARG A 461 -0.46 11.75 -12.13
C ARG A 461 -1.71 10.91 -11.80
N PHE A 462 -2.14 10.91 -10.54
CA PHE A 462 -3.24 10.07 -10.04
C PHE A 462 -4.50 10.20 -10.88
N GLN A 463 -4.98 11.42 -11.11
CA GLN A 463 -6.19 11.67 -11.92
C GLN A 463 -6.11 11.00 -13.29
N LEU A 464 -4.96 11.08 -13.97
CA LEU A 464 -4.75 10.46 -15.27
C LEU A 464 -4.56 8.93 -15.18
N ARG A 465 -3.76 8.45 -14.22
CA ARG A 465 -3.45 7.02 -14.05
C ARG A 465 -4.68 6.20 -13.64
N ILE A 466 -5.62 6.82 -12.94
CA ILE A 466 -6.84 6.17 -12.45
C ILE A 466 -8.08 6.49 -13.30
N GLY A 467 -8.13 7.68 -13.91
CA GLY A 467 -9.30 8.19 -14.64
C GLY A 467 -10.49 8.41 -13.70
N HIS A 468 -10.36 9.28 -12.70
CA HIS A 468 -11.46 9.58 -11.77
C HIS A 468 -12.60 10.26 -12.51
N GLY A 469 -13.78 9.66 -12.48
CA GLY A 469 -14.98 10.18 -13.11
C GLY A 469 -14.91 10.32 -14.64
N ASP A 470 -13.96 9.66 -15.30
CA ASP A 470 -13.81 9.68 -16.76
C ASP A 470 -14.31 8.36 -17.39
N LYS A 471 -15.22 8.46 -18.35
CA LYS A 471 -15.81 7.33 -19.09
C LYS A 471 -14.86 6.65 -20.07
N ASN A 472 -13.75 7.29 -20.46
CA ASN A 472 -12.77 6.76 -21.41
C ASN A 472 -11.94 5.62 -20.81
N HIS A 473 -12.54 4.44 -20.69
CA HIS A 473 -11.89 3.27 -20.10
C HIS A 473 -10.73 2.70 -20.94
N THR A 474 -10.60 3.11 -22.20
CA THR A 474 -9.53 2.68 -23.12
C THR A 474 -8.30 3.60 -23.09
N ASP A 475 -8.31 4.65 -22.26
CA ASP A 475 -7.20 5.57 -22.15
C ASP A 475 -5.88 4.84 -21.84
N ALA A 476 -4.91 5.02 -22.75
CA ALA A 476 -3.61 4.38 -22.69
C ALA A 476 -2.72 4.92 -21.56
N ASP A 477 -3.11 6.02 -20.90
CA ASP A 477 -2.41 6.54 -19.73
C ASP A 477 -2.84 5.91 -18.40
N ARG A 478 -3.93 5.13 -18.37
CA ARG A 478 -4.37 4.43 -17.14
C ARG A 478 -3.44 3.27 -16.81
N SER A 479 -2.96 3.18 -15.57
CA SER A 479 -2.03 2.13 -15.15
C SER A 479 -1.96 1.97 -13.63
N PRO A 480 -1.80 0.74 -13.12
CA PRO A 480 -1.83 0.44 -11.69
C PRO A 480 -0.49 0.71 -10.96
N VAL A 481 0.17 1.84 -11.25
CA VAL A 481 1.50 2.15 -10.71
C VAL A 481 1.49 2.26 -9.18
N PHE A 482 0.51 3.00 -8.63
CA PHE A 482 0.36 3.14 -7.19
C PHE A 482 -0.09 1.84 -6.52
N LEU A 483 -0.94 1.04 -7.18
CA LEU A 483 -1.33 -0.28 -6.70
C LEU A 483 -0.11 -1.21 -6.56
N GLN A 484 0.78 -1.24 -7.55
CA GLN A 484 2.02 -2.02 -7.46
C GLN A 484 2.91 -1.58 -6.29
N PHE A 485 2.97 -0.28 -5.98
CA PHE A 485 3.69 0.21 -4.81
C PHE A 485 3.08 -0.31 -3.51
N ILE A 486 1.77 -0.21 -3.34
CA ILE A 486 1.09 -0.70 -2.14
C ILE A 486 1.22 -2.23 -2.02
N ASP A 487 1.19 -2.97 -3.14
CA ASP A 487 1.50 -4.41 -3.17
C ASP A 487 2.93 -4.67 -2.67
N CYS A 488 3.93 -3.95 -3.17
CA CYS A 488 5.32 -4.07 -2.69
C CYS A 488 5.44 -3.77 -1.18
N VAL A 489 4.72 -2.78 -0.66
CA VAL A 489 4.67 -2.50 0.79
C VAL A 489 4.04 -3.68 1.54
N TRP A 490 2.94 -4.24 1.03
CA TRP A 490 2.33 -5.45 1.59
C TRP A 490 3.29 -6.64 1.60
N GLN A 491 4.08 -6.87 0.54
CA GLN A 491 5.11 -7.92 0.55
C GLN A 491 6.10 -7.73 1.72
N MET A 492 6.49 -6.49 2.01
CA MET A 492 7.37 -6.21 3.15
C MET A 492 6.66 -6.42 4.50
N THR A 493 5.38 -6.07 4.63
CA THR A 493 4.65 -6.35 5.89
C THR A 493 4.48 -7.85 6.14
N ARG A 494 4.41 -8.67 5.09
CA ARG A 494 4.42 -10.14 5.19
C ARG A 494 5.76 -10.68 5.69
N GLN A 495 6.87 -10.16 5.19
CA GLN A 495 8.22 -10.60 5.59
C GLN A 495 8.67 -10.03 6.93
N PHE A 496 8.17 -8.85 7.33
CA PHE A 496 8.53 -8.15 8.56
C PHE A 496 7.28 -7.78 9.39
N PRO A 497 6.59 -8.76 9.99
CA PRO A 497 5.27 -8.56 10.59
C PRO A 497 5.23 -7.61 11.80
N ALA A 498 6.37 -7.30 12.41
CA ALA A 498 6.48 -6.38 13.55
C ALA A 498 7.07 -5.00 13.18
N ALA A 499 7.48 -4.78 11.92
CA ALA A 499 8.23 -3.58 11.53
C ALA A 499 7.34 -2.40 11.12
N PHE A 500 6.05 -2.64 10.89
CA PHE A 500 5.09 -1.63 10.41
C PHE A 500 4.00 -1.40 11.44
N GLU A 501 3.72 -0.13 11.74
CA GLU A 501 2.65 0.27 12.67
C GLU A 501 1.27 0.04 12.07
N PHE A 502 1.14 0.14 10.75
CA PHE A 502 -0.11 -0.10 10.06
C PHE A 502 -0.29 -1.59 9.71
N ASN A 503 -1.55 -2.03 9.66
CA ASN A 503 -1.94 -3.37 9.27
C ASN A 503 -2.34 -3.46 7.79
N GLU A 504 -2.74 -4.65 7.32
CA GLU A 504 -3.20 -4.86 5.93
C GLU A 504 -4.47 -4.05 5.61
N TYR A 505 -5.38 -3.89 6.57
CA TYR A 505 -6.63 -3.16 6.37
C TYR A 505 -6.38 -1.69 6.04
N PHE A 506 -5.36 -1.06 6.64
CA PHE A 506 -4.90 0.28 6.25
C PHE A 506 -4.51 0.37 4.77
N LEU A 507 -3.72 -0.60 4.25
CA LEU A 507 -3.30 -0.62 2.86
C LEU A 507 -4.48 -0.84 1.90
N ILE A 508 -5.41 -1.73 2.25
CA ILE A 508 -6.63 -1.97 1.47
C ILE A 508 -7.52 -0.72 1.46
N THR A 509 -7.68 -0.05 2.59
CA THR A 509 -8.48 1.19 2.71
C THR A 509 -7.90 2.32 1.86
N ILE A 510 -6.57 2.44 1.79
CA ILE A 510 -5.91 3.37 0.85
C ILE A 510 -6.29 3.04 -0.61
N LEU A 511 -6.25 1.76 -1.00
CA LEU A 511 -6.59 1.34 -2.37
C LEU A 511 -8.08 1.45 -2.69
N ASP A 512 -8.97 1.28 -1.72
CA ASP A 512 -10.40 1.51 -1.91
C ASP A 512 -10.69 3.00 -2.13
N HIS A 513 -10.05 3.87 -1.34
CA HIS A 513 -10.22 5.32 -1.46
C HIS A 513 -9.38 5.97 -2.56
N LEU A 514 -8.38 5.26 -3.11
CA LEU A 514 -7.78 5.59 -4.39
C LEU A 514 -8.86 5.69 -5.47
N TYR A 515 -9.80 4.74 -5.52
CA TYR A 515 -10.84 4.71 -6.55
C TYR A 515 -12.12 5.43 -6.16
N SER A 516 -12.46 5.46 -4.86
CA SER A 516 -13.81 5.88 -4.44
C SER A 516 -14.12 7.34 -4.74
N CYS A 517 -13.10 8.20 -4.81
CA CYS A 517 -13.25 9.66 -4.91
C CYS A 517 -14.15 10.24 -3.81
N LEU A 518 -14.03 9.68 -2.60
CA LEU A 518 -14.69 10.19 -1.39
C LEU A 518 -13.89 11.34 -0.77
N PHE A 519 -12.57 11.22 -0.84
CA PHE A 519 -11.60 12.17 -0.33
C PHE A 519 -10.85 12.82 -1.49
N GLY A 520 -10.32 14.02 -1.27
CA GLY A 520 -9.51 14.73 -2.27
C GLY A 520 -8.05 14.27 -2.37
N THR A 521 -7.59 13.40 -1.46
CA THR A 521 -6.17 13.02 -1.31
C THR A 521 -5.52 12.56 -2.61
N PHE A 522 -6.17 11.68 -3.37
CA PHE A 522 -5.63 11.14 -4.62
C PHE A 522 -6.18 11.82 -5.88
N MET A 523 -6.70 13.04 -5.77
CA MET A 523 -7.17 13.81 -6.93
C MET A 523 -6.04 14.61 -7.60
N CYS A 524 -6.32 15.13 -8.80
CA CYS A 524 -5.41 15.94 -9.62
C CYS A 524 -4.12 15.19 -10.03
N ASN A 525 -3.16 15.90 -10.64
CA ASN A 525 -1.92 15.32 -11.15
C ASN A 525 -0.62 15.96 -10.62
N SER A 526 -0.69 17.07 -9.88
CA SER A 526 0.47 17.75 -9.30
C SER A 526 0.09 18.57 -8.05
N GLU A 527 1.08 18.99 -7.27
CA GLU A 527 0.87 19.89 -6.13
C GLU A 527 0.22 21.21 -6.58
N GLN A 528 0.74 21.83 -7.65
CA GLN A 528 0.20 23.07 -8.21
C GLN A 528 -1.30 22.99 -8.52
N GLN A 529 -1.76 21.87 -9.09
CA GLN A 529 -3.18 21.64 -9.36
C GLN A 529 -3.98 21.50 -8.06
N ARG A 530 -3.43 20.79 -7.07
CA ARG A 530 -4.13 20.55 -5.80
C ARG A 530 -4.29 21.80 -4.95
N VAL A 531 -3.30 22.69 -4.91
CA VAL A 531 -3.36 23.94 -4.11
C VAL A 531 -4.64 24.75 -4.40
N LYS A 532 -5.15 24.70 -5.63
CA LYS A 532 -6.38 25.41 -6.03
C LYS A 532 -7.67 24.67 -5.68
N GLU A 533 -7.63 23.33 -5.66
CA GLU A 533 -8.82 22.49 -5.68
C GLU A 533 -9.09 21.76 -4.35
N VAL A 534 -8.06 21.17 -3.72
CA VAL A 534 -8.30 20.16 -2.65
C VAL A 534 -8.66 20.75 -1.29
N SER A 535 -8.44 22.06 -1.08
CA SER A 535 -8.84 22.76 0.16
C SER A 535 -10.35 22.70 0.43
N LYS A 536 -11.15 22.37 -0.59
CA LYS A 536 -12.62 22.21 -0.53
C LYS A 536 -13.07 20.77 -0.25
N THR A 537 -12.13 19.85 -0.01
CA THR A 537 -12.41 18.42 0.14
C THR A 537 -11.85 17.89 1.45
N VAL A 538 -12.35 16.74 1.90
CA VAL A 538 -11.80 16.05 3.08
C VAL A 538 -10.59 15.21 2.68
N SER A 539 -9.56 15.19 3.52
CA SER A 539 -8.40 14.29 3.38
C SER A 539 -8.73 12.89 3.90
N LEU A 540 -8.26 11.86 3.21
CA LEU A 540 -8.34 10.46 3.67
C LEU A 540 -7.71 10.28 5.06
N TRP A 541 -6.65 11.04 5.36
CA TRP A 541 -5.93 10.95 6.63
C TRP A 541 -6.79 11.42 7.80
N ALA A 542 -7.70 12.37 7.58
CA ALA A 542 -8.64 12.82 8.60
C ALA A 542 -9.53 11.66 9.09
N TYR A 543 -9.97 10.83 8.15
CA TYR A 543 -10.75 9.63 8.43
C TYR A 543 -9.92 8.55 9.11
N ILE A 544 -8.76 8.18 8.53
CA ILE A 544 -7.91 7.11 9.08
C ILE A 544 -7.43 7.44 10.51
N ASN A 545 -6.95 8.67 10.74
CA ASN A 545 -6.40 9.07 12.03
C ASN A 545 -7.48 9.27 13.10
N SER A 546 -8.75 9.31 12.71
CA SER A 546 -9.87 9.32 13.67
C SER A 546 -10.22 7.94 14.24
N GLN A 547 -9.67 6.85 13.68
CA GLN A 547 -9.95 5.45 14.06
C GLN A 547 -8.65 4.61 14.10
N PRO A 548 -7.62 5.03 14.85
CA PRO A 548 -6.32 4.37 14.84
C PRO A 548 -6.38 2.87 15.15
N GLU A 549 -7.31 2.44 16.02
CA GLU A 549 -7.48 1.05 16.44
C GLU A 549 -7.87 0.08 15.31
N GLU A 550 -8.45 0.58 14.21
CA GLU A 550 -8.77 -0.24 13.02
C GLU A 550 -7.53 -0.49 12.15
N PHE A 551 -6.55 0.41 12.22
CA PHE A 551 -5.42 0.47 11.30
C PHE A 551 -4.10 0.07 11.94
N THR A 552 -4.02 0.02 13.28
CA THR A 552 -2.80 -0.37 13.99
C THR A 552 -2.57 -1.88 13.95
N ASN A 553 -1.30 -2.24 13.75
CA ASN A 553 -0.77 -3.58 13.89
C ASN A 553 -0.37 -3.83 15.36
N PRO A 554 -1.00 -4.79 16.07
CA PRO A 554 -0.69 -5.07 17.47
C PRO A 554 0.72 -5.60 17.70
N LEU A 555 1.35 -6.16 16.66
CA LEU A 555 2.71 -6.71 16.69
C LEU A 555 3.78 -5.64 16.47
N TYR A 556 3.40 -4.40 16.17
CA TYR A 556 4.36 -3.34 15.88
C TYR A 556 5.31 -3.12 17.05
N VAL A 557 6.61 -3.12 16.71
CA VAL A 557 7.70 -2.74 17.60
C VAL A 557 8.48 -1.63 16.92
N ASN A 558 8.62 -0.51 17.63
CA ASN A 558 9.41 0.61 17.16
C ASN A 558 10.91 0.30 17.28
N TYR A 559 11.49 -0.22 16.21
CA TYR A 559 12.94 -0.36 16.06
C TYR A 559 13.50 0.89 15.36
N SER A 560 13.81 1.91 16.16
CA SER A 560 14.55 3.07 15.67
C SER A 560 15.86 2.60 15.01
N ASN A 561 16.07 2.94 13.74
CA ASN A 561 17.29 2.72 12.95
C ASN A 561 17.54 1.31 12.37
N HIS A 562 16.56 0.41 12.33
CA HIS A 562 16.75 -0.89 11.66
C HIS A 562 16.37 -0.84 10.17
N VAL A 563 17.31 -1.08 9.26
CA VAL A 563 17.04 -1.16 7.81
C VAL A 563 16.42 -2.51 7.44
N LEU A 564 15.38 -2.50 6.61
CA LEU A 564 14.73 -3.71 6.12
C LEU A 564 15.28 -4.14 4.76
N PHE A 565 15.77 -5.37 4.68
CA PHE A 565 16.21 -5.99 3.43
C PHE A 565 15.30 -7.17 3.05
N PRO A 566 14.19 -6.94 2.31
CA PRO A 566 13.30 -8.01 1.91
C PRO A 566 13.97 -9.00 0.96
N VAL A 567 13.55 -10.26 1.02
CA VAL A 567 13.94 -11.30 0.06
C VAL A 567 13.12 -11.16 -1.20
N VAL A 568 13.78 -10.75 -2.29
CA VAL A 568 13.17 -10.46 -3.60
C VAL A 568 13.23 -11.67 -4.55
N SER A 569 12.57 -12.75 -4.17
CA SER A 569 12.51 -14.00 -4.92
C SER A 569 11.07 -14.43 -5.18
N MET A 570 10.79 -15.05 -6.34
CA MET A 570 9.47 -15.61 -6.67
C MET A 570 8.97 -16.64 -5.63
N ARG A 571 9.87 -17.23 -4.82
CA ARG A 571 9.52 -18.15 -3.74
C ARG A 571 9.07 -17.46 -2.45
N HIS A 572 9.34 -16.17 -2.30
CA HIS A 572 9.07 -15.39 -1.09
C HIS A 572 8.02 -14.30 -1.32
N LEU A 573 7.73 -13.98 -2.57
CA LEU A 573 6.65 -13.09 -2.94
C LEU A 573 5.36 -13.88 -3.07
N GLU A 574 4.30 -13.36 -2.46
CA GLU A 574 2.98 -13.98 -2.45
C GLU A 574 2.03 -13.17 -3.34
N LEU A 575 1.05 -13.82 -3.96
CA LEU A 575 -0.08 -13.05 -4.51
C LEU A 575 -0.90 -12.51 -3.34
N TRP A 576 -1.19 -11.21 -3.34
CA TRP A 576 -1.99 -10.57 -2.30
C TRP A 576 -3.47 -10.98 -2.36
N VAL A 577 -3.79 -12.17 -1.82
CA VAL A 577 -5.13 -12.76 -1.79
C VAL A 577 -6.13 -11.80 -1.14
N GLY A 578 -5.73 -11.15 -0.04
CA GLY A 578 -6.52 -10.17 0.72
C GLY A 578 -7.00 -8.96 -0.10
N TYR A 579 -6.37 -8.67 -1.24
CA TYR A 579 -6.81 -7.63 -2.17
C TYR A 579 -7.37 -8.21 -3.48
N TYR A 580 -6.61 -9.03 -4.21
CA TYR A 580 -6.96 -9.45 -5.57
C TYR A 580 -8.09 -10.50 -5.63
N ILE A 581 -8.24 -11.33 -4.60
CA ILE A 581 -9.24 -12.42 -4.56
C ILE A 581 -10.29 -12.15 -3.47
N ARG A 582 -10.29 -10.94 -2.89
CA ARG A 582 -11.12 -10.61 -1.74
C ARG A 582 -12.60 -10.71 -1.99
N TRP A 583 -13.11 -10.88 -3.20
CA TRP A 583 -14.55 -10.98 -3.48
C TRP A 583 -15.13 -12.38 -3.36
N ASN A 584 -14.29 -13.42 -3.34
CA ASN A 584 -14.75 -14.80 -3.20
C ASN A 584 -15.05 -15.12 -1.73
N PRO A 585 -16.32 -15.40 -1.34
CA PRO A 585 -16.67 -15.67 0.05
C PRO A 585 -15.97 -16.89 0.65
N ARG A 586 -15.51 -17.84 -0.18
CA ARG A 586 -14.79 -19.04 0.27
C ARG A 586 -13.32 -18.79 0.60
N MET A 587 -12.75 -17.72 0.06
CA MET A 587 -11.35 -17.34 0.26
C MET A 587 -11.19 -16.31 1.39
N ARG A 588 -12.31 -15.88 2.00
CA ARG A 588 -12.30 -14.95 3.12
C ARG A 588 -12.21 -15.70 4.45
N PRO A 589 -11.42 -15.20 5.41
CA PRO A 589 -11.56 -15.60 6.81
C PRO A 589 -13.01 -15.38 7.28
N GLN A 590 -13.51 -16.25 8.16
CA GLN A 590 -14.86 -16.09 8.74
C GLN A 590 -15.00 -14.79 9.54
N GLU A 591 -13.91 -14.38 10.20
CA GLU A 591 -13.80 -13.11 10.91
C GLU A 591 -12.71 -12.23 10.28
N PRO A 592 -12.97 -10.93 10.01
CA PRO A 592 -11.95 -10.04 9.50
C PRO A 592 -10.73 -9.92 10.43
N VAL A 593 -9.52 -10.07 9.88
CA VAL A 593 -8.26 -10.09 10.66
C VAL A 593 -8.06 -8.81 11.48
N HIS A 594 -8.45 -7.65 10.96
CA HIS A 594 -8.32 -6.38 11.69
C HIS A 594 -9.22 -6.31 12.94
N GLN A 595 -10.35 -7.00 12.93
CA GLN A 595 -11.25 -7.08 14.09
C GLN A 595 -10.56 -7.83 15.23
N ARG A 596 -9.89 -8.95 14.91
CA ARG A 596 -9.01 -9.66 15.85
C ARG A 596 -7.84 -8.80 16.32
N TYR A 597 -7.28 -7.95 15.45
CA TYR A 597 -6.20 -7.03 15.84
C TYR A 597 -6.67 -6.00 16.86
N LYS A 598 -7.89 -5.47 16.72
CA LYS A 598 -8.51 -4.57 17.68
C LYS A 598 -8.66 -5.23 19.06
N GLU A 599 -9.10 -6.49 19.08
CA GLU A 599 -9.17 -7.28 20.32
C GLU A 599 -7.78 -7.50 20.95
N LEU A 600 -6.77 -7.80 20.14
CA LEU A 600 -5.38 -7.95 20.60
C LEU A 600 -4.82 -6.63 21.17
N LEU A 601 -5.13 -5.48 20.57
CA LEU A 601 -4.76 -4.17 21.08
C LEU A 601 -5.42 -3.89 22.43
N ALA A 602 -6.72 -4.17 22.55
CA ALA A 602 -7.44 -4.03 23.82
C ALA A 602 -6.83 -4.93 24.91
N LYS A 603 -6.52 -6.19 24.57
CA LYS A 603 -5.90 -7.13 25.51
C LYS A 603 -4.49 -6.70 25.91
N ARG A 604 -3.70 -6.19 24.96
CA ARG A 604 -2.36 -5.62 25.22
C ARG A 604 -2.44 -4.46 26.20
N ALA A 605 -3.39 -3.54 26.02
CA ALA A 605 -3.59 -2.40 26.91
C ALA A 605 -3.97 -2.85 28.34
N GLU A 606 -4.88 -3.82 28.46
CA GLU A 606 -5.27 -4.42 29.75
C GLU A 606 -4.05 -5.04 30.47
N LEU A 607 -3.29 -5.87 29.75
CA LEU A 607 -2.10 -6.53 30.29
C LEU A 607 -1.01 -5.53 30.69
N GLN A 608 -0.79 -4.49 29.88
CA GLN A 608 0.18 -3.44 30.16
C GLN A 608 -0.16 -2.69 31.45
N LYS A 609 -1.43 -2.31 31.63
CA LYS A 609 -1.91 -1.71 32.87
C LYS A 609 -1.69 -2.62 34.08
N ARG A 610 -1.94 -3.93 33.93
CA ARG A 610 -1.72 -4.90 35.00
C ARG A 610 -0.25 -5.03 35.39
N VAL A 611 0.67 -4.97 34.41
CA VAL A 611 2.12 -4.95 34.66
C VAL A 611 2.52 -3.71 35.44
N GLU A 612 2.02 -2.53 35.06
CA GLU A 612 2.32 -1.28 35.75
C GLU A 612 1.81 -1.28 37.20
N GLU A 613 0.61 -1.81 37.44
CA GLU A 613 0.05 -2.00 38.79
C GLU A 613 0.95 -2.92 39.63
N LEU A 614 1.33 -4.08 39.11
CA LEU A 614 2.20 -5.04 39.82
C LEU A 614 3.60 -4.46 40.08
N GLN A 615 4.16 -3.68 39.15
CA GLN A 615 5.43 -2.99 39.35
C GLN A 615 5.37 -1.95 40.47
N ARG A 616 4.27 -1.20 40.57
CA ARG A 616 4.02 -0.29 41.70
C ARG A 616 3.89 -1.04 43.03
N GLU A 617 3.18 -2.17 43.05
CA GLU A 617 3.06 -3.00 44.25
C GLU A 617 4.41 -3.54 44.74
N VAL A 618 5.25 -4.04 43.82
CA VAL A 618 6.61 -4.51 44.13
C VAL A 618 7.47 -3.36 44.66
N THR A 619 7.40 -2.18 44.05
CA THR A 619 8.16 -1.01 44.48
C THR A 619 7.75 -0.58 45.90
N ASN A 620 6.44 -0.52 46.19
CA ASN A 620 5.92 -0.17 47.50
C ASN A 620 6.32 -1.19 48.59
N ARG A 621 6.29 -2.50 48.27
CA ARG A 621 6.76 -3.56 49.19
C ARG A 621 8.27 -3.52 49.44
N SER A 622 9.06 -3.16 48.41
CA SER A 622 10.50 -2.98 48.57
C SER A 622 10.82 -1.79 49.47
N ALA A 623 10.10 -0.67 49.32
CA ALA A 623 10.23 0.53 50.14
C ALA A 623 9.85 0.29 51.61
N SER A 624 8.79 -0.50 51.87
CA SER A 624 8.41 -0.87 53.24
C SER A 624 9.43 -1.83 53.89
N SER A 625 10.07 -2.72 53.11
CA SER A 625 11.12 -3.61 53.64
C SER A 625 12.46 -2.92 53.94
N SER A 626 12.77 -1.81 53.25
CA SER A 626 13.94 -0.98 53.57
C SER A 626 13.76 -0.12 54.84
N SER A 627 12.51 0.15 55.23
CA SER A 627 12.18 0.84 56.49
C SER A 627 12.41 -0.02 57.73
N GLU A 628 12.41 -1.35 57.61
CA GLU A 628 12.58 -2.27 58.75
C GLU A 628 14.05 -2.69 59.00
N ARG A 629 14.99 -2.35 58.10
CA ARG A 629 16.43 -2.65 58.27
C ARG A 629 17.27 -1.49 58.81
N ALA A 630 16.67 -0.35 59.13
CA ALA A 630 17.34 0.74 59.83
C ALA A 630 17.36 0.48 61.35
N GLY A 631 18.13 -0.54 61.77
CA GLY A 631 18.25 -0.89 63.18
C GLY A 631 19.28 -1.98 63.44
N SER A 632 20.57 -1.70 63.25
CA SER A 632 21.71 -2.17 64.08
C SER A 632 23.05 -1.73 63.49
N PRO A 633 24.03 -1.26 64.31
CA PRO A 633 25.28 -0.67 63.83
C PRO A 633 26.39 -1.70 63.55
N THR A 634 27.34 -1.21 62.77
CA THR A 634 28.62 -1.72 62.26
C THR A 634 29.43 -2.68 63.16
N ARG A 635 30.01 -3.72 62.54
CA ARG A 635 31.39 -4.16 62.80
C ARG A 635 32.12 -4.50 61.50
N SER A 636 33.33 -3.95 61.40
CA SER A 636 34.29 -4.01 60.30
C SER A 636 34.86 -5.42 60.07
N ILE A 637 35.23 -5.75 58.82
CA ILE A 637 36.48 -6.41 58.39
C ILE A 637 36.69 -6.09 56.88
N THR A 638 37.97 -5.96 56.54
CA THR A 638 38.70 -5.45 55.36
C THR A 638 38.48 -6.17 54.00
N PRO A 639 38.97 -5.61 52.86
CA PRO A 639 38.60 -6.00 51.51
C PRO A 639 39.47 -7.12 50.93
N VAL A 640 38.89 -7.93 50.03
CA VAL A 640 39.64 -8.82 49.13
C VAL A 640 39.18 -8.55 47.70
N GLN A 641 40.14 -8.09 46.88
CA GLN A 641 40.07 -8.05 45.42
C GLN A 641 39.91 -9.47 44.86
N THR A 642 39.07 -9.65 43.83
CA THR A 642 39.47 -10.43 42.64
C THR A 642 38.54 -10.18 41.46
N PHE A 643 39.19 -10.04 40.30
CA PHE A 643 38.68 -10.08 38.93
C PHE A 643 37.77 -11.29 38.64
N VAL A 644 36.76 -11.12 37.79
CA VAL A 644 36.68 -11.58 36.37
C VAL A 644 35.66 -10.70 35.64
#